data_AF-A0A7C3Q107-F1
#
_entry.id   AF-A0A7C3Q107-F1
#
_cell.length_a   1.000
_cell.length_b   1.000
_cell.length_c   1.000
_cell.angle_alpha   90.00
_cell.angle_beta   90.00
_cell.angle_gamma   90.00
#
_symmetry.space_group_name_H-M   'P 1'
#
loop_
_entity.id
_entity.type
_entity.pdbx_description
1 polymer ?
#
loop_
_entity_poly.entity_id
_entity_poly.type
_entity_poly.pdbx_seq_one_letter_code
_entity_poly.pdbx_strand_id
1 'polypeptide(L)'
;MVEEIRKIEEEYKEYKEIFFGSGTKYYEKLAKFVHNILKLKTGDIKKIEEFENINKEIHLDLNYDQVYSLSIFSLLVFSFTGVIFFLLSANSLLLLFFLICGLLMYFLVLYYPKYLYNSLKSKKREQLILAILFMAMKLRENPNLETAFLYTTKYIQPPLRLDFLKLLWDTYNKKYSSLKEAISYYLKNWEEDAYYFVIGMELLISSLYESDPIRRENIIDKAVEESLNNLLESLSLYVRELQSPINLIYMLGIVLPTLLLTLFPLVSILMSDVFSPSFLFVFFDIAIPFFVFLLTKQYIESKRKETIQREDIYFYLYLKKNNRKFIVLSVLFASLLIVFLFFIIVFIIKNFLMEFSLLSILLSGIFVLLLSLAMVFSSYFYYHFYENFDKRLDNIDKDMSSFLFSLGNVLGEEVPLELALIKIYSRFKDKPIGSFISEVYKNLKVGLSLEEAIFDREKGALIKYPSAYLEAAMEVIVESSKVSPISAGKAAIAISRYFLYMEKVRLRLLDLTAEVTSQMKSLAKILAPSILGIVVAIALMSLNILYKLGIAIANIKQTFVPTSTADIITYVPLEIIDLLSFSGNDVSPATIFIIVGLFNLLITILLSYILNLIENGRNPIKEKKYIYSNLFLSSILFFIIATFGSILLWSIADNLLNFIT
;
A
#
# COMPACT_ATOMS: atom_id res chain seq x y z
N MET A 1 16.20 -35.99 -4.58
CA MET A 1 14.74 -36.15 -4.76
C MET A 1 13.97 -36.27 -3.44
N VAL A 2 14.06 -37.35 -2.64
CA VAL A 2 13.38 -37.39 -1.30
C VAL A 2 13.93 -36.33 -0.33
N GLU A 3 15.24 -36.09 -0.40
CA GLU A 3 15.93 -35.04 0.36
C GLU A 3 15.62 -33.61 -0.16
N GLU A 4 15.21 -33.49 -1.42
CA GLU A 4 14.68 -32.23 -1.98
C GLU A 4 13.25 -32.00 -1.50
N ILE A 5 12.43 -33.04 -1.34
CA ILE A 5 11.04 -32.92 -0.85
C ILE A 5 10.97 -32.38 0.60
N ARG A 6 11.87 -32.81 1.49
CA ARG A 6 11.93 -32.25 2.86
C ARG A 6 12.38 -30.78 2.86
N LYS A 7 13.26 -30.41 1.93
CA LYS A 7 13.64 -29.01 1.68
C LYS A 7 12.47 -28.18 1.16
N ILE A 8 11.54 -28.75 0.39
CA ILE A 8 10.36 -28.01 -0.12
C ILE A 8 9.44 -27.55 1.01
N GLU A 9 9.14 -28.39 2.00
CA GLU A 9 8.29 -27.99 3.15
C GLU A 9 8.97 -26.96 4.06
N GLU A 10 10.28 -27.10 4.27
CA GLU A 10 11.09 -26.11 4.99
C GLU A 10 11.16 -24.79 4.20
N GLU A 11 11.39 -24.82 2.89
CA GLU A 11 11.35 -23.66 1.99
C GLU A 11 9.96 -23.00 1.96
N TYR A 12 8.87 -23.77 2.03
CA TYR A 12 7.51 -23.24 2.08
C TYR A 12 7.24 -22.50 3.40
N LYS A 13 7.71 -23.06 4.52
CA LYS A 13 7.59 -22.41 5.84
C LYS A 13 8.47 -21.18 5.94
N GLU A 14 9.70 -21.24 5.46
CA GLU A 14 10.63 -20.12 5.40
C GLU A 14 10.07 -19.01 4.50
N TYR A 15 9.53 -19.37 3.32
CA TYR A 15 8.85 -18.44 2.42
C TYR A 15 7.64 -17.77 3.07
N LYS A 16 6.78 -18.55 3.74
CA LYS A 16 5.58 -18.02 4.41
C LYS A 16 5.97 -17.01 5.50
N GLU A 17 7.02 -17.30 6.29
CA GLU A 17 7.54 -16.38 7.29
C GLU A 17 8.20 -15.13 6.70
N ILE A 18 8.93 -15.27 5.60
CA ILE A 18 9.65 -14.16 4.95
C ILE A 18 8.68 -13.19 4.28
N PHE A 19 7.71 -13.70 3.52
CA PHE A 19 6.89 -12.88 2.62
C PHE A 19 5.58 -12.39 3.25
N PHE A 20 5.00 -13.13 4.19
CA PHE A 20 3.80 -12.68 4.92
C PHE A 20 4.08 -12.17 6.34
N GLY A 21 5.32 -12.37 6.82
CA GLY A 21 5.74 -11.93 8.14
C GLY A 21 5.06 -12.68 9.30
N SER A 22 5.18 -12.10 10.50
CA SER A 22 4.52 -12.63 11.70
C SER A 22 3.03 -12.30 11.78
N GLY A 23 2.52 -11.39 10.93
CA GLY A 23 1.13 -10.93 10.92
C GLY A 23 0.13 -12.06 10.67
N THR A 24 0.45 -12.96 9.73
CA THR A 24 -0.38 -14.15 9.44
C THR A 24 -0.44 -15.10 10.63
N LYS A 25 0.67 -15.30 11.36
CA LYS A 25 0.68 -16.12 12.58
C LYS A 25 -0.21 -15.55 13.67
N TYR A 26 -0.26 -14.23 13.84
CA TYR A 26 -1.16 -13.59 14.81
C TYR A 26 -2.62 -13.77 14.39
N TYR A 27 -2.93 -13.56 13.11
CA TYR A 27 -4.26 -13.80 12.55
C TYR A 27 -4.72 -15.25 12.74
N GLU A 28 -3.86 -16.22 12.42
CA GLU A 28 -4.14 -17.66 12.61
C GLU A 28 -4.41 -18.00 14.08
N LYS A 29 -3.57 -17.52 15.00
CA LYS A 29 -3.75 -17.75 16.43
C LYS A 29 -5.04 -17.12 16.96
N LEU A 30 -5.35 -15.90 16.55
CA LEU A 30 -6.56 -15.19 16.95
C LEU A 30 -7.82 -15.90 16.41
N ALA A 31 -7.81 -16.32 15.14
CA ALA A 31 -8.94 -17.04 14.55
C ALA A 31 -9.20 -18.38 15.24
N LYS A 32 -8.14 -19.16 15.54
CA LYS A 32 -8.26 -20.41 16.29
C LYS A 32 -8.76 -20.19 17.72
N PHE A 33 -8.21 -19.20 18.41
CA PHE A 33 -8.62 -18.85 19.78
C PHE A 33 -10.09 -18.45 19.84
N VAL A 34 -10.52 -17.58 18.91
CA VAL A 34 -11.91 -17.12 18.86
C VAL A 34 -12.86 -18.24 18.46
N HIS A 35 -12.49 -19.12 17.52
CA HIS A 35 -13.33 -20.26 17.18
C HIS A 35 -13.50 -21.25 18.33
N ASN A 36 -12.49 -21.42 19.19
CA ASN A 36 -12.62 -22.22 20.40
C ASN A 36 -13.66 -21.65 21.38
N ILE A 37 -13.86 -20.33 21.38
CA ILE A 37 -14.85 -19.63 22.20
C ILE A 37 -16.23 -19.62 21.52
N LEU A 38 -16.26 -19.31 20.22
CA LEU A 38 -17.46 -19.17 19.39
C LEU A 38 -17.36 -20.14 18.22
N LYS A 39 -17.91 -21.35 18.39
CA LYS A 39 -17.95 -22.40 17.36
C LYS A 39 -19.02 -22.11 16.31
N LEU A 40 -18.92 -20.96 15.64
CA LEU A 40 -19.85 -20.56 14.59
C LEU A 40 -19.51 -21.30 13.30
N LYS A 41 -20.55 -21.81 12.63
CA LYS A 41 -20.44 -22.47 11.32
C LYS A 41 -21.19 -21.68 10.28
N THR A 42 -20.61 -21.56 9.10
CA THR A 42 -21.30 -20.97 7.95
C THR A 42 -22.14 -22.01 7.22
N GLY A 43 -23.35 -21.63 6.79
CA GLY A 43 -24.19 -22.47 5.91
C GLY A 43 -23.93 -22.24 4.42
N ASP A 44 -22.98 -21.38 4.05
CA ASP A 44 -22.79 -20.86 2.70
C ASP A 44 -21.70 -21.65 1.95
N ILE A 45 -22.09 -22.78 1.35
CA ILE A 45 -21.18 -23.77 0.72
C ILE A 45 -20.26 -23.13 -0.31
N LYS A 46 -20.75 -22.17 -1.11
CA LYS A 46 -19.97 -21.48 -2.14
C LYS A 46 -18.77 -20.71 -1.57
N LYS A 47 -18.93 -20.07 -0.41
CA LYS A 47 -17.85 -19.30 0.23
C LYS A 47 -16.82 -20.22 0.90
N ILE A 48 -17.26 -21.37 1.39
CA ILE A 48 -16.36 -22.43 1.88
C ILE A 48 -15.49 -22.92 0.72
N GLU A 49 -16.09 -23.25 -0.43
CA GLU A 49 -15.35 -23.69 -1.62
C GLU A 49 -14.38 -22.61 -2.16
N GLU A 50 -14.82 -21.34 -2.22
CA GLU A 50 -13.96 -20.22 -2.62
C GLU A 50 -12.75 -20.10 -1.68
N PHE A 51 -12.98 -20.15 -0.37
CA PHE A 51 -11.92 -20.09 0.62
C PHE A 51 -11.00 -21.31 0.57
N GLU A 52 -11.52 -22.51 0.38
CA GLU A 52 -10.70 -23.73 0.25
C GLU A 52 -9.79 -23.66 -0.98
N ASN A 53 -10.30 -23.15 -2.10
CA ASN A 53 -9.47 -22.93 -3.30
C ASN A 53 -8.38 -21.90 -3.06
N ILE A 54 -8.70 -20.80 -2.36
CA ILE A 54 -7.70 -19.82 -1.92
C ILE A 54 -6.68 -20.46 -0.97
N ASN A 55 -7.14 -21.27 -0.01
CA ASN A 55 -6.29 -21.84 1.03
C ASN A 55 -5.34 -22.93 0.51
N LYS A 56 -5.70 -23.61 -0.58
CA LYS A 56 -4.80 -24.52 -1.31
C LYS A 56 -3.54 -23.84 -1.83
N GLU A 57 -3.55 -22.52 -2.01
CA GLU A 57 -2.40 -21.74 -2.47
C GLU A 57 -1.70 -20.96 -1.35
N ILE A 58 -2.44 -20.43 -0.36
CA ILE A 58 -1.82 -19.69 0.76
C ILE A 58 -1.27 -20.63 1.84
N HIS A 59 -1.86 -21.82 1.98
CA HIS A 59 -1.59 -22.76 3.08
C HIS A 59 -1.74 -22.11 4.46
N LEU A 60 -2.84 -21.39 4.69
CA LEU A 60 -3.24 -20.96 6.03
C LEU A 60 -3.70 -22.18 6.83
N ASP A 61 -3.25 -22.25 8.08
CA ASP A 61 -3.68 -23.29 9.01
C ASP A 61 -5.04 -22.90 9.62
N LEU A 62 -6.03 -22.68 8.76
CA LEU A 62 -7.37 -22.20 9.11
C LEU A 62 -8.47 -22.81 8.24
N ASN A 63 -9.65 -23.02 8.83
CA ASN A 63 -10.89 -23.31 8.11
C ASN A 63 -11.71 -22.04 7.90
N TYR A 64 -12.60 -22.02 6.90
CA TYR A 64 -13.47 -20.87 6.64
C TYR A 64 -14.33 -20.51 7.87
N ASP A 65 -14.83 -21.52 8.59
CA ASP A 65 -15.59 -21.33 9.82
C ASP A 65 -14.80 -20.57 10.90
N GLN A 66 -13.47 -20.75 10.98
CA GLN A 66 -12.62 -20.05 11.94
C GLN A 66 -12.45 -18.58 11.57
N VAL A 67 -12.29 -18.29 10.27
CA VAL A 67 -12.26 -16.92 9.74
C VAL A 67 -13.59 -16.22 9.99
N TYR A 68 -14.71 -16.90 9.70
CA TYR A 68 -16.04 -16.37 9.92
C TYR A 68 -16.35 -16.12 11.41
N SER A 69 -15.93 -17.05 12.28
CA SER A 69 -16.05 -16.90 13.73
C SER A 69 -15.31 -15.65 14.22
N LEU A 70 -14.10 -15.40 13.71
CA LEU A 70 -13.32 -14.21 14.03
C LEU A 70 -14.00 -12.92 13.52
N SER A 71 -14.56 -12.95 12.31
CA SER A 71 -15.29 -11.80 11.75
C SER A 71 -16.54 -11.45 12.56
N ILE A 72 -17.35 -12.44 12.95
CA ILE A 72 -18.52 -12.18 13.80
C ILE A 72 -18.11 -11.72 15.18
N PHE A 73 -17.08 -12.34 15.77
CA PHE A 73 -16.60 -11.94 17.08
C PHE A 73 -16.11 -10.49 17.08
N SER A 74 -15.39 -10.05 16.04
CA SER A 74 -14.99 -8.64 15.94
C SER A 74 -16.23 -7.74 15.90
N LEU A 75 -17.24 -8.07 15.10
CA LEU A 75 -18.51 -7.31 15.08
C LEU A 75 -19.18 -7.26 16.45
N LEU A 76 -19.28 -8.39 17.15
CA LEU A 76 -19.90 -8.48 18.47
C LEU A 76 -19.13 -7.69 19.54
N VAL A 77 -17.80 -7.77 19.55
CA VAL A 77 -16.95 -7.01 20.47
C VAL A 77 -17.16 -5.52 20.27
N PHE A 78 -17.11 -5.04 19.02
CA PHE A 78 -17.35 -3.64 18.71
C PHE A 78 -18.77 -3.20 19.05
N SER A 79 -19.79 -4.01 18.73
CA SER A 79 -21.19 -3.73 19.09
C SER A 79 -21.38 -3.66 20.61
N PHE A 80 -20.80 -4.60 21.37
CA PHE A 80 -20.89 -4.62 22.83
C PHE A 80 -20.17 -3.42 23.45
N THR A 81 -18.99 -3.05 22.96
CA THR A 81 -18.33 -1.80 23.38
C THR A 81 -19.18 -0.59 23.07
N GLY A 82 -19.84 -0.56 21.91
CA GLY A 82 -20.79 0.50 21.54
C GLY A 82 -21.95 0.63 22.52
N VAL A 83 -22.54 -0.49 22.94
CA VAL A 83 -23.63 -0.51 23.94
C VAL A 83 -23.15 -0.02 25.30
N ILE A 84 -21.94 -0.42 25.75
CA ILE A 84 -21.36 0.06 27.01
C ILE A 84 -21.21 1.59 26.98
N PHE A 85 -20.62 2.13 25.91
CA PHE A 85 -20.45 3.57 25.81
C PHE A 85 -21.78 4.30 25.62
N PHE A 86 -22.76 3.70 24.96
CA PHE A 86 -24.12 4.23 24.89
C PHE A 86 -24.75 4.33 26.29
N LEU A 87 -24.63 3.30 27.12
CA LEU A 87 -25.15 3.32 28.49
C LEU A 87 -24.45 4.36 29.38
N LEU A 88 -23.15 4.62 29.15
CA LEU A 88 -22.37 5.60 29.90
C LEU A 88 -22.65 7.05 29.50
N SER A 89 -22.88 7.30 28.21
CA SER A 89 -22.95 8.66 27.64
C SER A 89 -24.33 9.07 27.13
N ALA A 90 -25.28 8.13 27.05
CA ALA A 90 -26.59 8.27 26.42
C ALA A 90 -26.57 8.77 24.95
N ASN A 91 -25.42 8.72 24.28
CA ASN A 91 -25.26 9.26 22.93
C ASN A 91 -25.47 8.18 21.85
N SER A 92 -26.60 8.24 21.14
CA SER A 92 -27.00 7.28 20.09
C SER A 92 -26.04 7.26 18.89
N LEU A 93 -25.34 8.35 18.60
CA LEU A 93 -24.38 8.43 17.50
C LEU A 93 -23.09 7.67 17.80
N LEU A 94 -22.71 7.60 19.06
CA LEU A 94 -21.54 6.86 19.50
C LEU A 94 -21.80 5.33 19.42
N LEU A 95 -23.04 4.89 19.65
CA LEU A 95 -23.44 3.51 19.33
C LEU A 95 -23.29 3.21 17.83
N LEU A 96 -23.78 4.12 16.97
CA LEU A 96 -23.71 3.99 15.52
C LEU A 96 -22.26 3.95 15.02
N PHE A 97 -21.36 4.75 15.62
CA PHE A 97 -19.91 4.69 15.37
C PHE A 97 -19.35 3.29 15.60
N PHE A 98 -19.58 2.70 16.77
CA PHE A 98 -19.05 1.39 17.10
C PHE A 98 -19.66 0.28 16.24
N LEU A 99 -20.93 0.42 15.83
CA LEU A 99 -21.55 -0.50 14.87
C LEU A 99 -20.90 -0.40 13.49
N ILE A 100 -20.63 0.81 12.99
CA ILE A 100 -19.89 1.00 11.75
C ILE A 100 -18.50 0.39 11.89
N CYS A 101 -17.72 0.74 12.92
CA CYS A 101 -16.40 0.15 13.17
C CYS A 101 -16.44 -1.38 13.27
N GLY A 102 -17.47 -1.96 13.88
CA GLY A 102 -17.69 -3.39 13.93
C GLY A 102 -17.92 -4.02 12.56
N LEU A 103 -18.76 -3.40 11.72
CA LEU A 103 -18.95 -3.81 10.32
C LEU A 103 -17.65 -3.68 9.51
N LEU A 104 -16.89 -2.60 9.72
CA LEU A 104 -15.59 -2.39 9.06
C LEU A 104 -14.61 -3.51 9.42
N MET A 105 -14.46 -3.81 10.71
CA MET A 105 -13.58 -4.87 11.19
C MET A 105 -14.04 -6.25 10.75
N TYR A 106 -15.35 -6.50 10.69
CA TYR A 106 -15.92 -7.72 10.11
C TYR A 106 -15.43 -7.93 8.67
N PHE A 107 -15.57 -6.91 7.81
CA PHE A 107 -15.16 -6.99 6.41
C PHE A 107 -13.64 -7.13 6.26
N LEU A 108 -12.85 -6.38 7.03
CA LEU A 108 -11.39 -6.47 6.99
C LEU A 108 -10.90 -7.88 7.33
N VAL A 109 -11.44 -8.50 8.38
CA VAL A 109 -11.07 -9.86 8.80
C VAL A 109 -11.51 -10.90 7.77
N LEU A 110 -12.71 -10.74 7.20
CA LEU A 110 -13.30 -11.70 6.26
C LEU A 110 -12.58 -11.68 4.90
N TYR A 111 -12.24 -10.50 4.39
CA TYR A 111 -11.56 -10.34 3.10
C TYR A 111 -10.03 -10.48 3.19
N TYR A 112 -9.47 -10.58 4.40
CA TYR A 112 -8.02 -10.71 4.59
C TYR A 112 -7.39 -11.91 3.85
N PRO A 113 -7.97 -13.13 3.85
CA PRO A 113 -7.42 -14.24 3.08
C PRO A 113 -7.41 -13.98 1.57
N LYS A 114 -8.48 -13.38 1.04
CA LYS A 114 -8.58 -13.00 -0.38
C LYS A 114 -7.56 -11.93 -0.75
N TYR A 115 -7.27 -11.01 0.15
CA TYR A 115 -6.20 -10.03 -0.01
C TYR A 115 -4.82 -10.69 -0.11
N LEU A 116 -4.52 -11.65 0.79
CA LEU A 116 -3.27 -12.41 0.74
C LEU A 116 -3.14 -13.22 -0.54
N TYR A 117 -4.23 -13.85 -1.00
CA TYR A 117 -4.28 -14.58 -2.26
C TYR A 117 -3.94 -13.70 -3.46
N ASN A 118 -4.62 -12.55 -3.59
CA ASN A 118 -4.37 -11.62 -4.69
C ASN A 118 -2.93 -11.09 -4.66
N SER A 119 -2.40 -10.84 -3.46
CA SER A 119 -1.01 -10.45 -3.28
C SER A 119 -0.04 -11.53 -3.74
N LEU A 120 -0.27 -12.81 -3.40
CA LEU A 120 0.53 -13.93 -3.90
C LEU A 120 0.46 -14.04 -5.41
N LYS A 121 -0.75 -14.01 -5.96
CA LYS A 121 -0.98 -14.16 -7.41
C LYS A 121 -0.28 -13.06 -8.19
N SER A 122 -0.26 -11.83 -7.67
CA SER A 122 0.54 -10.73 -8.24
C SER A 122 2.03 -11.02 -8.22
N LYS A 123 2.59 -11.46 -7.08
CA LYS A 123 4.02 -11.82 -6.96
C LYS A 123 4.42 -12.98 -7.88
N LYS A 124 3.55 -13.98 -8.06
CA LYS A 124 3.75 -15.06 -9.05
C LYS A 124 3.83 -14.52 -10.47
N ARG A 125 2.90 -13.61 -10.82
CA ARG A 125 2.80 -13.01 -12.15
C ARG A 125 4.06 -12.24 -12.57
N GLU A 126 4.71 -11.56 -11.63
CA GLU A 126 5.99 -10.86 -11.85
C GLU A 126 7.09 -11.77 -12.41
N GLN A 127 7.07 -13.06 -12.04
CA GLN A 127 8.12 -14.04 -12.36
C GLN A 127 7.82 -14.86 -13.62
N LEU A 128 6.60 -14.81 -14.16
CA LEU A 128 6.18 -15.65 -15.28
C LEU A 128 6.99 -15.42 -16.55
N ILE A 129 7.38 -14.18 -16.81
CA ILE A 129 8.21 -13.86 -17.99
C ILE A 129 9.64 -14.36 -17.82
N LEU A 130 10.21 -14.25 -16.62
CA LEU A 130 11.52 -14.85 -16.30
C LEU A 130 11.45 -16.38 -16.46
N ALA A 131 10.33 -17.00 -16.07
CA ALA A 131 10.10 -18.43 -16.28
C ALA A 131 10.16 -18.83 -17.76
N ILE A 132 9.50 -18.08 -18.64
CA ILE A 132 9.55 -18.29 -20.09
C ILE A 132 10.98 -18.14 -20.59
N LEU A 133 11.70 -17.10 -20.16
CA LEU A 133 13.08 -16.85 -20.56
C LEU A 133 14.02 -18.00 -20.15
N PHE A 134 13.90 -18.50 -18.91
CA PHE A 134 14.72 -19.61 -18.41
C PHE A 134 14.42 -20.91 -19.14
N MET A 135 13.14 -21.17 -19.40
CA MET A 135 12.73 -22.37 -20.12
C MET A 135 13.17 -22.32 -21.58
N ALA A 136 12.97 -21.17 -22.24
CA ALA A 136 13.43 -20.92 -23.60
C ALA A 136 14.95 -21.13 -23.74
N MET A 137 15.73 -20.60 -22.79
CA MET A 137 17.17 -20.79 -22.76
C MET A 137 17.54 -22.26 -22.63
N LYS A 138 16.94 -23.00 -21.68
CA LYS A 138 17.29 -24.41 -21.49
C LYS A 138 16.86 -25.31 -22.65
N LEU A 139 15.71 -25.00 -23.27
CA LEU A 139 15.21 -25.71 -24.45
C LEU A 139 16.12 -25.58 -25.68
N ARG A 140 16.89 -24.48 -25.79
CA ARG A 140 17.89 -24.32 -26.86
C ARG A 140 19.05 -25.29 -26.70
N GLU A 141 19.47 -25.55 -25.46
CA GLU A 141 20.56 -26.47 -25.16
C GLU A 141 20.11 -27.93 -25.28
N ASN A 142 18.95 -28.24 -24.70
CA ASN A 142 18.37 -29.57 -24.70
C ASN A 142 16.86 -29.47 -24.92
N PRO A 143 16.33 -29.98 -26.05
CA PRO A 143 14.90 -29.93 -26.37
C PRO A 143 14.11 -30.95 -25.54
N ASN A 144 14.17 -30.84 -24.22
CA ASN A 144 13.47 -31.68 -23.26
C ASN A 144 12.75 -30.80 -22.23
N LEU A 145 11.42 -30.91 -22.20
CA LEU A 145 10.54 -30.11 -21.35
C LEU A 145 10.84 -30.31 -19.85
N GLU A 146 11.06 -31.54 -19.41
CA GLU A 146 11.28 -31.86 -17.99
C GLU A 146 12.58 -31.23 -17.49
N THR A 147 13.65 -31.35 -18.28
CA THR A 147 14.94 -30.74 -17.94
C THR A 147 14.85 -29.21 -17.94
N ALA A 148 14.14 -28.64 -18.90
CA ALA A 148 13.93 -27.20 -18.98
C ALA A 148 13.08 -26.67 -17.82
N PHE A 149 12.01 -27.37 -17.47
CA PHE A 149 11.14 -26.99 -16.37
C PHE A 149 11.82 -27.14 -15.01
N LEU A 150 12.57 -28.23 -14.79
CA LEU A 150 13.34 -28.44 -13.57
C LEU A 150 14.43 -27.38 -13.41
N TYR A 151 15.13 -27.05 -14.50
CA TYR A 151 16.09 -25.95 -14.53
C TYR A 151 15.43 -24.64 -14.13
N THR A 152 14.33 -24.28 -14.79
CA THR A 152 13.56 -23.06 -14.50
C THR A 152 13.08 -23.02 -13.04
N THR A 153 12.63 -24.15 -12.49
CA THR A 153 12.18 -24.26 -11.09
C THR A 153 13.30 -23.96 -10.10
N LYS A 154 14.54 -24.32 -10.42
CA LYS A 154 15.70 -24.09 -9.54
C LYS A 154 16.03 -22.60 -9.39
N TYR A 155 15.90 -21.82 -10.46
CA TYR A 155 16.34 -20.42 -10.55
C TYR A 155 15.23 -19.37 -10.44
N ILE A 156 13.96 -19.78 -10.51
CA ILE A 156 12.86 -18.89 -10.16
C ILE A 156 12.82 -18.72 -8.64
N GLN A 157 12.51 -17.51 -8.19
CA GLN A 157 12.29 -17.26 -6.77
C GLN A 157 10.89 -17.74 -6.32
N PRO A 158 10.71 -18.09 -5.05
CA PRO A 158 9.37 -18.19 -4.47
C PRO A 158 8.59 -16.86 -4.63
N PRO A 159 7.26 -16.85 -4.88
CA PRO A 159 6.30 -17.96 -4.76
C PRO A 159 6.17 -18.87 -5.99
N LEU A 160 6.54 -18.43 -7.19
CA LEU A 160 6.26 -19.20 -8.41
C LEU A 160 7.03 -20.53 -8.42
N ARG A 161 8.25 -20.53 -7.87
CA ARG A 161 9.05 -21.76 -7.68
C ARG A 161 8.28 -22.85 -6.92
N LEU A 162 7.49 -22.49 -5.93
CA LEU A 162 6.73 -23.45 -5.12
C LEU A 162 5.61 -24.11 -5.95
N ASP A 163 4.96 -23.34 -6.83
CA ASP A 163 3.97 -23.90 -7.77
C ASP A 163 4.64 -24.87 -8.75
N PHE A 164 5.81 -24.52 -9.27
CA PHE A 164 6.54 -25.36 -10.22
C PHE A 164 7.03 -26.65 -9.55
N LEU A 165 7.56 -26.58 -8.32
CA LEU A 165 7.91 -27.75 -7.52
C LEU A 165 6.69 -28.66 -7.28
N LYS A 166 5.52 -28.07 -7.00
CA LYS A 166 4.26 -28.81 -6.82
C LYS A 166 3.82 -29.49 -8.12
N LEU A 167 3.96 -28.84 -9.28
CA LEU A 167 3.66 -29.45 -10.58
C LEU A 167 4.56 -30.64 -10.88
N LEU A 168 5.86 -30.52 -10.60
CA LEU A 168 6.80 -31.63 -10.73
C LEU A 168 6.39 -32.77 -9.80
N TRP A 169 6.10 -32.47 -8.54
CA TRP A 169 5.68 -33.46 -7.54
C TRP A 169 4.37 -34.18 -7.91
N ASP A 170 3.35 -33.43 -8.34
CA ASP A 170 2.06 -33.97 -8.81
C ASP A 170 2.25 -34.88 -10.04
N THR A 171 3.18 -34.54 -10.93
CA THR A 171 3.55 -35.36 -12.09
C THR A 171 4.24 -36.65 -11.66
N TYR A 172 5.22 -36.59 -10.75
CA TYR A 172 5.91 -37.77 -10.22
C TYR A 172 4.96 -38.72 -9.47
N ASN A 173 3.96 -38.18 -8.77
CA ASN A 173 2.93 -38.97 -8.09
C ASN A 173 1.81 -39.47 -9.00
N LYS A 174 1.95 -39.33 -10.33
CA LYS A 174 1.00 -39.79 -11.33
C LYS A 174 -0.40 -39.17 -11.20
N LYS A 175 -0.51 -37.98 -10.61
CA LYS A 175 -1.75 -37.19 -10.67
C LYS A 175 -2.00 -36.68 -12.08
N TYR A 176 -0.93 -36.39 -12.81
CA TYR A 176 -0.94 -36.10 -14.24
C TYR A 176 -0.14 -37.17 -14.98
N SER A 177 -0.52 -37.48 -16.23
CA SER A 177 0.16 -38.50 -17.05
C SER A 177 1.53 -38.05 -17.55
N SER A 178 1.73 -36.74 -17.70
CA SER A 178 2.98 -36.13 -18.16
C SER A 178 3.13 -34.72 -17.61
N LEU A 179 4.36 -34.21 -17.58
CA LEU A 179 4.62 -32.83 -17.19
C LEU A 179 3.92 -31.83 -18.14
N LYS A 180 3.79 -32.17 -19.43
CA LYS A 180 3.01 -31.38 -20.39
C LYS A 180 1.57 -31.20 -19.93
N GLU A 181 0.91 -32.29 -19.52
CA GLU A 181 -0.47 -32.24 -19.03
C GLU A 181 -0.59 -31.39 -17.75
N ALA A 182 0.34 -31.56 -16.81
CA ALA A 182 0.39 -30.76 -15.58
C ALA A 182 0.54 -29.26 -15.87
N ILE A 183 1.44 -28.91 -16.80
CA ILE A 183 1.64 -27.52 -17.25
C ILE A 183 0.38 -27.00 -17.93
N SER A 184 -0.21 -27.75 -18.87
CA SER A 184 -1.45 -27.33 -19.56
C SER A 184 -2.59 -27.06 -18.57
N TYR A 185 -2.73 -27.89 -17.53
CA TYR A 185 -3.68 -27.63 -16.45
C TYR A 185 -3.38 -26.34 -15.69
N TYR A 186 -2.10 -26.09 -15.39
CA TYR A 186 -1.67 -24.87 -14.71
C TYR A 186 -1.87 -23.60 -15.57
N LEU A 187 -1.63 -23.68 -16.88
CA LEU A 187 -1.80 -22.56 -17.82
C LEU A 187 -3.25 -22.06 -17.86
N LYS A 188 -4.23 -22.96 -17.70
CA LYS A 188 -5.65 -22.60 -17.67
C LYS A 188 -5.98 -21.58 -16.56
N ASN A 189 -5.27 -21.62 -15.44
CA ASN A 189 -5.46 -20.67 -14.33
C ASN A 189 -4.95 -19.25 -14.68
N TRP A 190 -4.21 -19.09 -15.77
CA TRP A 190 -3.56 -17.86 -16.19
C TRP A 190 -4.12 -17.28 -17.50
N GLU A 191 -5.10 -17.92 -18.13
CA GLU A 191 -5.69 -17.45 -19.40
C GLU A 191 -6.20 -16.00 -19.32
N GLU A 192 -6.92 -15.66 -18.24
CA GLU A 192 -7.48 -14.31 -18.05
C GLU A 192 -6.41 -13.30 -17.55
N ASP A 193 -5.54 -13.73 -16.63
CA ASP A 193 -4.66 -12.82 -15.89
C ASP A 193 -3.28 -12.61 -16.53
N ALA A 194 -2.78 -13.60 -17.26
CA ALA A 194 -1.44 -13.63 -17.84
C ALA A 194 -1.41 -14.40 -19.16
N TYR A 195 -2.27 -14.01 -20.10
CA TYR A 195 -2.33 -14.60 -21.45
C TYR A 195 -0.97 -14.68 -22.15
N TYR A 196 -0.09 -13.69 -21.92
CA TYR A 196 1.29 -13.70 -22.42
C TYR A 196 2.12 -14.92 -21.98
N PHE A 197 1.87 -15.42 -20.76
CA PHE A 197 2.53 -16.61 -20.23
C PHE A 197 1.98 -17.87 -20.89
N VAL A 198 0.66 -17.93 -21.11
CA VAL A 198 0.00 -19.04 -21.79
C VAL A 198 0.55 -19.21 -23.21
N ILE A 199 0.52 -18.16 -24.03
CA ILE A 199 1.05 -18.22 -25.40
C ILE A 199 2.54 -18.59 -25.41
N GLY A 200 3.34 -17.94 -24.56
CA GLY A 200 4.78 -18.19 -24.50
C GLY A 200 5.07 -19.66 -24.18
N MET A 201 4.39 -20.22 -23.18
CA MET A 201 4.54 -21.63 -22.81
C MET A 201 4.05 -22.59 -23.89
N GLU A 202 2.92 -22.30 -24.54
CA GLU A 202 2.41 -23.12 -25.65
C GLU A 202 3.39 -23.13 -26.83
N LEU A 203 3.96 -21.99 -27.20
CA LEU A 203 4.97 -21.90 -28.26
C LEU A 203 6.25 -22.67 -27.88
N LEU A 204 6.72 -22.56 -26.63
CA LEU A 204 7.85 -23.35 -26.14
C LEU A 204 7.56 -24.86 -26.22
N ILE A 205 6.38 -25.30 -25.78
CA ILE A 205 5.96 -26.71 -25.88
C ILE A 205 5.85 -27.13 -27.36
N SER A 206 5.35 -26.27 -28.24
CA SER A 206 5.24 -26.55 -29.68
C SER A 206 6.61 -26.77 -30.33
N SER A 207 7.65 -26.06 -29.86
CA SER A 207 9.02 -26.19 -30.38
C SER A 207 9.60 -27.60 -30.19
N LEU A 208 9.10 -28.37 -29.22
CA LEU A 208 9.54 -29.73 -28.94
C LEU A 208 9.12 -30.73 -30.03
N TYR A 209 8.11 -30.39 -30.83
CA TYR A 209 7.65 -31.21 -31.95
C TYR A 209 8.37 -30.87 -33.26
N GLU A 210 9.16 -29.78 -33.29
CA GLU A 210 9.89 -29.37 -34.47
C GLU A 210 11.23 -30.12 -34.59
N SER A 211 11.39 -30.81 -35.70
CA SER A 211 12.57 -31.66 -35.95
C SER A 211 13.77 -30.86 -36.41
N ASP A 212 13.55 -29.79 -37.20
CA ASP A 212 14.62 -28.93 -37.71
C ASP A 212 15.15 -28.01 -36.59
N PRO A 213 16.45 -28.10 -36.22
CA PRO A 213 17.04 -27.28 -35.15
C PRO A 213 16.91 -25.78 -35.41
N ILE A 214 16.99 -25.33 -36.66
CA ILE A 214 16.92 -23.90 -37.01
C ILE A 214 15.49 -23.40 -36.81
N ARG A 215 14.49 -24.13 -37.33
CA ARG A 215 13.08 -23.80 -37.09
C ARG A 215 12.70 -23.86 -35.62
N ARG A 216 13.22 -24.84 -34.88
CA ARG A 216 13.01 -24.93 -33.43
C ARG A 216 13.54 -23.69 -32.70
N GLU A 217 14.76 -23.25 -33.01
CA GLU A 217 15.33 -22.02 -32.44
C GLU A 217 14.45 -20.80 -32.77
N ASN A 218 13.97 -20.69 -34.02
CA ASN A 218 13.04 -19.63 -34.42
C ASN A 218 11.70 -19.67 -33.66
N ILE A 219 11.15 -20.85 -33.38
CA ILE A 219 9.92 -20.99 -32.57
C ILE A 219 10.19 -20.56 -31.12
N ILE A 220 11.33 -20.92 -30.55
CA ILE A 220 11.72 -20.50 -29.20
C ILE A 220 11.91 -18.97 -29.13
N ASP A 221 12.55 -18.37 -30.14
CA ASP A 221 12.68 -16.91 -30.24
C ASP A 221 11.29 -16.26 -30.36
N LYS A 222 10.42 -16.80 -31.20
CA LYS A 222 9.04 -16.33 -31.34
C LYS A 222 8.24 -16.48 -30.04
N ALA A 223 8.46 -17.52 -29.24
CA ALA A 223 7.82 -17.71 -27.94
C ALA A 223 8.18 -16.57 -26.97
N VAL A 224 9.47 -16.23 -26.91
CA VAL A 224 9.97 -15.12 -26.09
C VAL A 224 9.43 -13.79 -26.62
N GLU A 225 9.51 -13.56 -27.93
CA GLU A 225 9.03 -12.32 -28.55
C GLU A 225 7.52 -12.11 -28.36
N GLU A 226 6.72 -13.13 -28.65
CA GLU A 226 5.26 -13.08 -28.56
C GLU A 226 4.81 -12.91 -27.10
N SER A 227 5.44 -13.60 -26.15
CA SER A 227 5.15 -13.40 -24.72
C SER A 227 5.50 -11.99 -24.26
N LEU A 228 6.63 -11.42 -24.72
CA LEU A 228 6.98 -10.04 -24.42
C LEU A 228 5.98 -9.06 -25.08
N ASN A 229 5.60 -9.27 -26.34
CA ASN A 229 4.63 -8.42 -27.05
C ASN A 229 3.24 -8.44 -26.40
N ASN A 230 2.74 -9.62 -26.02
CA ASN A 230 1.46 -9.74 -25.32
C ASN A 230 1.54 -9.12 -23.92
N LEU A 231 2.67 -9.30 -23.21
CA LEU A 231 2.89 -8.62 -21.94
C LEU A 231 2.82 -7.09 -22.15
N LEU A 232 3.48 -6.57 -23.19
CA LEU A 232 3.47 -5.15 -23.55
C LEU A 232 2.06 -4.63 -23.83
N GLU A 233 1.27 -5.32 -24.66
CA GLU A 233 -0.11 -4.93 -24.95
C GLU A 233 -0.95 -4.90 -23.66
N SER A 234 -0.83 -5.94 -22.86
CA SER A 234 -1.57 -6.11 -21.62
C SER A 234 -1.22 -5.05 -20.57
N LEU A 235 0.02 -4.56 -20.57
CA LEU A 235 0.48 -3.45 -19.73
C LEU A 235 -0.04 -2.12 -20.28
N SER A 236 -0.11 -1.95 -21.60
CA SER A 236 -0.65 -0.74 -22.22
C SER A 236 -2.15 -0.54 -21.95
N LEU A 237 -2.94 -1.63 -21.99
CA LEU A 237 -4.36 -1.63 -21.64
C LEU A 237 -4.56 -1.29 -20.17
N TYR A 238 -3.77 -1.92 -19.29
CA TYR A 238 -3.78 -1.64 -17.87
C TYR A 238 -3.59 -0.14 -17.55
N VAL A 239 -2.61 0.51 -18.19
CA VAL A 239 -2.37 1.94 -17.92
C VAL A 239 -3.56 2.81 -18.35
N ARG A 240 -4.28 2.46 -19.42
CA ARG A 240 -5.51 3.18 -19.82
C ARG A 240 -6.64 2.94 -18.83
N GLU A 241 -6.80 1.71 -18.36
CA GLU A 241 -7.84 1.34 -17.41
C GLU A 241 -7.65 2.00 -16.03
N LEU A 242 -6.41 2.30 -15.63
CA LEU A 242 -6.13 2.93 -14.35
C LEU A 242 -6.65 4.36 -14.22
N GLN A 243 -6.80 5.11 -15.31
CA GLN A 243 -7.17 6.52 -15.25
C GLN A 243 -8.54 6.72 -14.60
N SER A 244 -9.53 5.92 -14.97
CA SER A 244 -10.89 6.05 -14.45
C SER A 244 -10.99 5.76 -12.94
N PRO A 245 -10.44 4.64 -12.41
CA PRO A 245 -10.41 4.40 -10.97
C PRO A 245 -9.65 5.45 -10.17
N ILE A 246 -8.51 5.95 -10.68
CA ILE A 246 -7.77 7.01 -9.99
C ILE A 246 -8.64 8.27 -9.92
N ASN A 247 -9.35 8.61 -11.00
CA ASN A 247 -10.30 9.74 -11.01
C ASN A 247 -11.48 9.53 -10.06
N LEU A 248 -12.02 8.31 -9.96
CA LEU A 248 -13.09 8.00 -8.99
C LEU A 248 -12.62 8.12 -7.54
N ILE A 249 -11.43 7.59 -7.24
CA ILE A 249 -10.78 7.71 -5.93
C ILE A 249 -10.54 9.19 -5.60
N TYR A 250 -10.12 9.98 -6.59
CA TYR A 250 -9.97 11.42 -6.47
C TYR A 250 -11.30 12.11 -6.15
N MET A 251 -12.35 11.87 -6.93
CA MET A 251 -13.66 12.53 -6.74
C MET A 251 -14.31 12.16 -5.41
N LEU A 252 -14.34 10.87 -5.05
CA LEU A 252 -14.98 10.38 -3.84
C LEU A 252 -14.15 10.67 -2.59
N GLY A 253 -12.83 10.53 -2.69
CA GLY A 253 -11.96 10.66 -1.54
C GLY A 253 -11.67 12.10 -1.16
N ILE A 254 -11.77 13.03 -2.12
CA ILE A 254 -11.36 14.41 -1.93
C ILE A 254 -12.49 15.37 -2.24
N VAL A 255 -12.95 15.39 -3.49
CA VAL A 255 -13.82 16.48 -3.98
C VAL A 255 -15.16 16.47 -3.27
N LEU A 256 -15.76 15.29 -3.11
CA LEU A 256 -17.03 15.14 -2.41
C LEU A 256 -16.93 15.57 -0.93
N PRO A 257 -15.95 15.08 -0.14
CA PRO A 257 -15.78 15.52 1.24
C PRO A 257 -15.52 17.01 1.38
N THR A 258 -14.67 17.60 0.54
CA THR A 258 -14.39 19.04 0.62
C THR A 258 -15.64 19.87 0.32
N LEU A 259 -16.45 19.48 -0.66
CA LEU A 259 -17.74 20.13 -0.94
C LEU A 259 -18.74 19.99 0.22
N LEU A 260 -18.83 18.80 0.83
CA LEU A 260 -19.70 18.60 1.99
C LEU A 260 -19.25 19.45 3.18
N LEU A 261 -17.93 19.53 3.41
CA LEU A 261 -17.36 20.37 4.47
C LEU A 261 -17.58 21.86 4.17
N THR A 262 -17.54 22.32 2.91
CA THR A 262 -17.85 23.73 2.59
C THR A 262 -19.31 24.10 2.88
N LEU A 263 -20.23 23.14 2.76
CA LEU A 263 -21.65 23.35 3.07
C LEU A 263 -21.96 23.18 4.55
N PHE A 264 -21.06 22.56 5.32
CA PHE A 264 -21.26 22.26 6.73
C PHE A 264 -21.68 23.47 7.59
N PRO A 265 -21.06 24.66 7.47
CA PRO A 265 -21.49 25.84 8.23
C PRO A 265 -23.00 26.10 8.08
N LEU A 266 -23.51 26.06 6.86
CA LEU A 266 -24.91 26.31 6.54
C LEU A 266 -25.82 25.18 7.05
N VAL A 267 -25.39 23.93 6.90
CA VAL A 267 -26.16 22.76 7.34
C VAL A 267 -26.22 22.65 8.86
N SER A 268 -25.13 22.98 9.56
CA SER A 268 -25.06 22.95 11.03
C SER A 268 -26.02 23.93 11.69
N ILE A 269 -26.32 25.05 11.01
CA ILE A 269 -27.28 26.06 11.45
C ILE A 269 -28.73 25.56 11.27
N LEU A 270 -29.01 24.87 10.17
CA LEU A 270 -30.37 24.44 9.82
C LEU A 270 -30.77 23.10 10.44
N MET A 271 -29.80 22.24 10.73
CA MET A 271 -30.01 20.84 11.13
C MET A 271 -29.02 20.43 12.24
N SER A 272 -28.95 21.21 13.32
CA SER A 272 -28.06 20.99 14.46
C SER A 272 -28.18 19.58 15.08
N ASP A 273 -29.40 19.02 15.10
CA ASP A 273 -29.68 17.71 15.68
C ASP A 273 -29.12 16.54 14.85
N VAL A 274 -29.00 16.71 13.53
CA VAL A 274 -28.52 15.67 12.61
C VAL A 274 -27.00 15.75 12.44
N PHE A 275 -26.44 16.97 12.40
CA PHE A 275 -25.03 17.21 12.10
C PHE A 275 -24.20 17.53 13.35
N SER A 276 -24.24 16.63 14.33
CA SER A 276 -23.39 16.76 15.51
C SER A 276 -21.90 16.56 15.19
N PRO A 277 -20.96 17.04 16.03
CA PRO A 277 -19.53 16.85 15.83
C PRO A 277 -19.15 15.37 15.80
N SER A 278 -19.89 14.53 16.54
CA SER A 278 -19.69 13.08 16.53
C SER A 278 -19.95 12.49 15.14
N PHE A 279 -21.05 12.90 14.48
CA PHE A 279 -21.36 12.45 13.12
C PHE A 279 -20.26 12.84 12.13
N LEU A 280 -19.77 14.08 12.21
CA LEU A 280 -18.70 14.56 11.32
C LEU A 280 -17.42 13.74 11.48
N PHE A 281 -17.01 13.49 12.72
CA PHE A 281 -15.85 12.65 13.00
C PHE A 281 -16.01 11.25 12.38
N VAL A 282 -17.17 10.60 12.57
CA VAL A 282 -17.39 9.27 11.97
C VAL A 282 -17.35 9.32 10.45
N PHE A 283 -18.07 10.27 9.85
CA PHE A 283 -18.27 10.31 8.42
C PHE A 283 -16.99 10.71 7.69
N PHE A 284 -16.35 11.80 8.12
CA PHE A 284 -15.17 12.35 7.47
C PHE A 284 -13.88 11.65 7.88
N ASP A 285 -13.64 11.36 9.16
CA ASP A 285 -12.37 10.79 9.60
C ASP A 285 -12.31 9.26 9.49
N ILE A 286 -13.45 8.58 9.32
CA ILE A 286 -13.47 7.11 9.27
C ILE A 286 -14.12 6.61 7.99
N ALA A 287 -15.40 6.94 7.76
CA ALA A 287 -16.16 6.33 6.67
C ALA A 287 -15.55 6.65 5.30
N ILE A 288 -15.22 7.93 5.05
CA ILE A 288 -14.60 8.37 3.80
C ILE A 288 -13.21 7.73 3.60
N PRO A 289 -12.20 7.94 4.47
CA PRO A 289 -10.87 7.34 4.29
C PRO A 289 -10.93 5.82 4.12
N PHE A 290 -11.84 5.15 4.84
CA PHE A 290 -12.05 3.72 4.70
C PHE A 290 -12.58 3.35 3.31
N PHE A 291 -13.63 4.03 2.83
CA PHE A 291 -14.20 3.74 1.52
C PHE A 291 -13.16 3.96 0.43
N VAL A 292 -12.39 5.04 0.52
CA VAL A 292 -11.31 5.34 -0.43
C VAL A 292 -10.19 4.30 -0.35
N PHE A 293 -9.83 3.85 0.86
CA PHE A 293 -8.86 2.78 1.05
C PHE A 293 -9.35 1.48 0.39
N LEU A 294 -10.61 1.08 0.60
CA LEU A 294 -11.19 -0.10 -0.07
C LEU A 294 -11.18 0.04 -1.59
N LEU A 295 -11.56 1.19 -2.13
CA LEU A 295 -11.51 1.43 -3.58
C LEU A 295 -10.07 1.37 -4.10
N THR A 296 -9.11 1.92 -3.36
CA THR A 296 -7.68 1.84 -3.70
C THR A 296 -7.23 0.37 -3.75
N LYS A 297 -7.58 -0.41 -2.73
CA LYS A 297 -7.28 -1.84 -2.65
C LYS A 297 -7.95 -2.63 -3.79
N GLN A 298 -9.23 -2.37 -4.05
CA GLN A 298 -10.00 -3.11 -5.04
C GLN A 298 -9.63 -2.72 -6.47
N TYR A 299 -9.45 -1.44 -6.80
CA TYR A 299 -9.30 -1.01 -8.19
C TYR A 299 -7.86 -0.77 -8.61
N ILE A 300 -7.00 -0.27 -7.70
CA ILE A 300 -5.59 -0.03 -8.03
C ILE A 300 -4.79 -1.30 -7.73
N GLU A 301 -4.90 -1.87 -6.54
CA GLU A 301 -4.02 -2.97 -6.14
C GLU A 301 -4.40 -4.31 -6.77
N SER A 302 -5.68 -4.63 -6.93
CA SER A 302 -6.09 -5.90 -7.54
C SER A 302 -5.81 -5.98 -9.04
N LYS A 303 -5.94 -4.85 -9.74
CA LYS A 303 -5.73 -4.77 -11.20
C LYS A 303 -4.29 -4.49 -11.60
N ARG A 304 -3.44 -4.11 -10.63
CA ARG A 304 -2.06 -3.79 -10.91
C ARG A 304 -1.26 -5.02 -11.28
N LYS A 305 -0.79 -5.04 -12.53
CA LYS A 305 0.32 -5.89 -12.97
C LYS A 305 1.59 -5.25 -12.43
N GLU A 306 2.05 -5.72 -11.27
CA GLU A 306 3.32 -5.26 -10.70
C GLU A 306 4.41 -5.54 -11.73
N THR A 307 5.06 -4.47 -12.20
CA THR A 307 6.17 -4.51 -13.16
C THR A 307 7.52 -4.43 -12.45
N ILE A 308 7.54 -4.43 -11.11
CA ILE A 308 8.75 -4.16 -10.35
C ILE A 308 8.89 -5.11 -9.17
N GLN A 309 9.58 -6.22 -9.39
CA GLN A 309 9.99 -7.11 -8.32
C GLN A 309 11.14 -6.46 -7.53
N ARG A 310 10.82 -5.79 -6.43
CA ARG A 310 11.83 -5.15 -5.54
C ARG A 310 12.11 -5.93 -4.26
N GLU A 311 11.16 -6.74 -3.82
CA GLU A 311 11.26 -7.48 -2.56
C GLU A 311 11.83 -8.88 -2.84
N ASP A 312 13.14 -9.05 -2.64
CA ASP A 312 13.79 -10.37 -2.59
C ASP A 312 14.16 -10.75 -1.14
N ILE A 313 14.69 -11.97 -1.00
CA ILE A 313 15.15 -12.50 0.28
C ILE A 313 16.29 -11.65 0.84
N TYR A 314 17.20 -11.15 0.00
CA TYR A 314 18.33 -10.33 0.44
C TYR A 314 17.91 -8.94 0.94
N PHE A 315 16.89 -8.33 0.34
CA PHE A 315 16.26 -7.08 0.75
C PHE A 315 15.60 -7.26 2.12
N TYR A 316 14.89 -8.37 2.32
CA TYR A 316 14.33 -8.71 3.62
C TYR A 316 15.42 -8.92 4.69
N LEU A 317 16.49 -9.66 4.36
CA LEU A 317 17.62 -9.89 5.28
C LEU A 317 18.33 -8.58 5.63
N TYR A 318 18.54 -7.70 4.65
CA TYR A 318 19.11 -6.37 4.83
C TYR A 318 18.25 -5.53 5.79
N LEU A 319 16.92 -5.48 5.56
CA LEU A 319 15.99 -4.78 6.43
C LEU A 319 15.95 -5.39 7.84
N LYS A 320 15.84 -6.71 7.98
CA LYS A 320 15.76 -7.41 9.28
C LYS A 320 17.00 -7.19 10.14
N LYS A 321 18.19 -7.22 9.53
CA LYS A 321 19.47 -6.96 10.21
C LYS A 321 19.57 -5.52 10.73
N ASN A 322 19.00 -4.57 9.98
CA ASN A 322 19.09 -3.14 10.31
C ASN A 322 17.87 -2.59 11.09
N ASN A 323 16.76 -3.33 11.17
CA ASN A 323 15.48 -2.84 11.73
C ASN A 323 15.44 -2.68 13.26
N ARG A 324 16.16 -3.53 14.02
CA ARG A 324 15.91 -3.69 15.47
C ARG A 324 16.27 -2.47 16.34
N LYS A 325 17.29 -1.68 15.97
CA LYS A 325 17.64 -0.46 16.73
C LYS A 325 16.75 0.72 16.39
N PHE A 326 16.06 0.67 15.25
CA PHE A 326 15.46 1.84 14.62
C PHE A 326 13.94 1.91 14.79
N ILE A 327 13.24 0.77 14.78
CA ILE A 327 11.85 0.70 15.27
C ILE A 327 11.80 1.23 16.71
N VAL A 328 12.79 0.90 17.53
CA VAL A 328 12.89 1.38 18.91
C VAL A 328 13.06 2.90 18.97
N LEU A 329 13.88 3.51 18.10
CA LEU A 329 14.09 4.97 18.09
C LEU A 329 12.90 5.75 17.52
N SER A 330 12.29 5.26 16.43
CA SER A 330 11.07 5.83 15.84
C SER A 330 9.87 5.72 16.79
N VAL A 331 9.70 4.57 17.46
CA VAL A 331 8.66 4.35 18.47
C VAL A 331 8.96 5.14 19.73
N LEU A 332 10.22 5.29 20.16
CA LEU A 332 10.58 6.17 21.28
C LEU A 332 10.23 7.63 21.01
N PHE A 333 10.56 8.16 19.83
CA PHE A 333 10.20 9.54 19.47
C PHE A 333 8.68 9.73 19.30
N ALA A 334 8.00 8.79 18.64
CA ALA A 334 6.54 8.83 18.49
C ALA A 334 5.83 8.69 19.85
N SER A 335 6.31 7.81 20.73
CA SER A 335 5.76 7.65 22.08
C SER A 335 6.07 8.83 22.99
N LEU A 336 7.24 9.45 22.91
CA LEU A 336 7.54 10.70 23.63
C LEU A 336 6.61 11.83 23.21
N LEU A 337 6.30 11.95 21.91
CA LEU A 337 5.39 12.97 21.38
C LEU A 337 3.92 12.65 21.69
N ILE A 338 3.51 11.38 21.67
CA ILE A 338 2.17 10.94 22.08
C ILE A 338 1.97 11.12 23.58
N VAL A 339 2.98 10.82 24.41
CA VAL A 339 2.96 11.06 25.86
C VAL A 339 2.93 12.56 26.13
N PHE A 340 3.64 13.38 25.35
CA PHE A 340 3.57 14.84 25.42
C PHE A 340 2.20 15.39 25.01
N LEU A 341 1.59 14.86 23.94
CA LEU A 341 0.23 15.18 23.50
C LEU A 341 -0.82 14.73 24.52
N PHE A 342 -0.66 13.56 25.12
CA PHE A 342 -1.52 13.05 26.20
C PHE A 342 -1.41 13.92 27.45
N PHE A 343 -0.20 14.37 27.82
CA PHE A 343 0.01 15.29 28.93
C PHE A 343 -0.63 16.66 28.68
N ILE A 344 -0.57 17.17 27.43
CA ILE A 344 -1.26 18.40 27.02
C ILE A 344 -2.79 18.23 27.05
N ILE A 345 -3.32 17.11 26.58
CA ILE A 345 -4.77 16.80 26.58
C ILE A 345 -5.32 16.71 28.01
N VAL A 346 -4.61 16.01 28.90
CA VAL A 346 -5.08 15.79 30.28
C VAL A 346 -4.91 17.04 31.14
N PHE A 347 -3.87 17.84 30.91
CA PHE A 347 -3.53 18.97 31.79
C PHE A 347 -4.13 20.32 31.36
N ILE A 348 -4.44 20.53 30.07
CA ILE A 348 -4.90 21.84 29.55
C ILE A 348 -6.38 21.82 29.11
N ILE A 349 -6.94 20.68 28.69
CA ILE A 349 -8.01 20.68 27.68
C ILE A 349 -9.41 20.28 28.19
N LYS A 350 -9.57 19.55 29.32
CA LYS A 350 -10.92 19.22 29.83
C LYS A 350 -11.72 20.46 30.28
N ASN A 351 -11.03 21.48 30.80
CA ASN A 351 -11.67 22.74 31.20
C ASN A 351 -11.80 23.75 30.04
N PHE A 352 -10.98 23.64 28.97
CA PHE A 352 -10.82 24.70 27.96
C PHE A 352 -11.48 24.39 26.60
N LEU A 353 -11.71 23.11 26.26
CA LEU A 353 -12.41 22.72 25.02
C LEU A 353 -13.88 23.14 24.99
N MET A 354 -14.49 23.33 26.16
CA MET A 354 -15.90 23.74 26.29
C MET A 354 -16.08 25.26 26.16
N GLU A 355 -14.99 26.05 26.25
CA GLU A 355 -15.07 27.50 26.17
C GLU A 355 -14.95 28.01 24.72
N PHE A 356 -15.93 28.83 24.30
CA PHE A 356 -15.92 29.59 23.05
C PHE A 356 -14.89 30.74 23.14
N SER A 357 -13.60 30.42 22.99
CA SER A 357 -12.52 31.42 23.05
C SER A 357 -11.53 31.27 21.89
N LEU A 358 -10.88 32.38 21.51
CA LEU A 358 -9.82 32.38 20.49
C LEU A 358 -8.64 31.47 20.90
N LEU A 359 -8.38 31.36 22.21
CA LEU A 359 -7.31 30.53 22.75
C LEU A 359 -7.61 29.03 22.58
N SER A 360 -8.87 28.59 22.69
CA SER A 360 -9.24 27.19 22.45
C SER A 360 -9.06 26.78 20.98
N ILE A 361 -9.35 27.69 20.04
CA ILE A 361 -9.05 27.50 18.61
C ILE A 361 -7.54 27.37 18.37
N LEU A 362 -6.73 28.28 18.92
CA LEU A 362 -5.27 28.24 18.74
C LEU A 362 -4.65 26.96 19.29
N LEU A 363 -5.06 26.54 20.50
CA LEU A 363 -4.63 25.29 21.12
C LEU A 363 -5.02 24.08 20.26
N SER A 364 -6.23 24.07 19.70
CA SER A 364 -6.68 23.01 18.79
C SER A 364 -5.87 22.94 17.50
N GLY A 365 -5.48 24.08 16.94
CA GLY A 365 -4.60 24.14 15.77
C GLY A 365 -3.19 23.66 16.06
N ILE A 366 -2.62 24.06 17.20
CA ILE A 366 -1.31 23.59 17.65
C ILE A 366 -1.35 22.06 17.87
N PHE A 367 -2.43 21.53 18.44
CA PHE A 367 -2.61 20.10 18.64
C PHE A 367 -2.55 19.31 17.32
N VAL A 368 -3.34 19.71 16.32
CA VAL A 368 -3.34 19.06 15.00
C VAL A 368 -1.96 19.17 14.34
N LEU A 369 -1.29 20.32 14.46
CA LEU A 369 0.06 20.53 13.92
C LEU A 369 1.12 19.69 14.62
N LEU A 370 1.04 19.49 15.94
CA LEU A 370 1.97 18.64 16.67
C LEU A 370 1.78 17.17 16.32
N LEU A 371 0.53 16.72 16.22
CA LEU A 371 0.20 15.36 15.78
C LEU A 371 0.75 15.10 14.37
N SER A 372 0.60 16.06 13.47
CA SER A 372 1.08 15.92 12.10
C SER A 372 2.61 15.93 12.02
N LEU A 373 3.28 16.83 12.72
CA LEU A 373 4.74 16.86 12.80
C LEU A 373 5.31 15.56 13.37
N ALA A 374 4.66 14.96 14.36
CA ALA A 374 5.06 13.64 14.87
C ALA A 374 5.08 12.57 13.76
N MET A 375 4.04 12.53 12.93
CA MET A 375 3.97 11.62 11.80
C MET A 375 4.98 11.95 10.69
N VAL A 376 5.23 13.25 10.43
CA VAL A 376 6.28 13.71 9.50
C VAL A 376 7.64 13.23 9.96
N PHE A 377 8.02 13.51 11.21
CA PHE A 377 9.34 13.14 11.74
C PHE A 377 9.54 11.63 11.71
N SER A 378 8.55 10.85 12.15
CA SER A 378 8.61 9.39 12.08
C SER A 378 8.85 8.89 10.64
N SER A 379 8.15 9.47 9.66
CA SER A 379 8.29 9.09 8.26
C SER A 379 9.61 9.58 7.64
N TYR A 380 10.07 10.78 8.03
CA TYR A 380 11.32 11.38 7.57
C TYR A 380 12.53 10.58 8.01
N PHE A 381 12.62 10.24 9.30
CA PHE A 381 13.75 9.45 9.81
C PHE A 381 13.80 8.08 9.12
N TYR A 382 12.65 7.43 8.94
CA TYR A 382 12.58 6.15 8.24
C TYR A 382 13.08 6.26 6.80
N TYR A 383 12.60 7.26 6.04
CA TYR A 383 13.05 7.44 4.66
C TYR A 383 14.54 7.79 4.59
N HIS A 384 15.01 8.78 5.35
CA HIS A 384 16.38 9.29 5.23
C HIS A 384 17.42 8.20 5.53
N PHE A 385 17.12 7.30 6.47
CA PHE A 385 17.99 6.18 6.79
C PHE A 385 18.14 5.18 5.61
N TYR A 386 17.05 4.92 4.90
CA TYR A 386 17.04 3.99 3.75
C TYR A 386 17.22 4.67 2.39
N GLU A 387 17.27 6.00 2.34
CA GLU A 387 17.31 6.77 1.08
C GLU A 387 18.53 6.41 0.23
N ASN A 388 19.71 6.33 0.83
CA ASN A 388 20.94 5.96 0.12
C ASN A 388 20.88 4.52 -0.39
N PHE A 389 20.16 3.65 0.30
CA PHE A 389 19.96 2.28 -0.12
C PHE A 389 18.95 2.17 -1.27
N ASP A 390 17.78 2.81 -1.17
CA ASP A 390 16.75 2.86 -2.21
C ASP A 390 17.30 3.51 -3.51
N LYS A 391 18.06 4.61 -3.39
CA LYS A 391 18.74 5.24 -4.54
C LYS A 391 19.75 4.32 -5.21
N ARG A 392 20.52 3.55 -4.43
CA ARG A 392 21.48 2.57 -4.98
C ARG A 392 20.74 1.47 -5.73
N LEU A 393 19.66 0.94 -5.16
CA LEU A 393 18.85 -0.10 -5.78
C LEU A 393 18.21 0.38 -7.09
N ASP A 394 17.57 1.55 -7.07
CA ASP A 394 17.00 2.19 -8.27
C ASP A 394 18.02 2.36 -9.40
N ASN A 395 19.26 2.69 -9.05
CA ASN A 395 20.34 2.88 -10.02
C ASN A 395 20.85 1.54 -10.57
N ILE A 396 20.92 0.49 -9.75
CA ILE A 396 21.21 -0.88 -10.23
C ILE A 396 20.17 -1.26 -11.26
N ASP A 397 18.88 -1.16 -10.91
CA ASP A 397 17.76 -1.58 -11.76
C ASP A 397 17.77 -0.85 -13.13
N LYS A 398 18.05 0.45 -13.14
CA LYS A 398 18.17 1.25 -14.37
C LYS A 398 19.34 0.83 -15.26
N ASP A 399 20.48 0.53 -14.64
CA ASP A 399 21.69 0.16 -15.37
C ASP A 399 21.69 -1.32 -15.80
N MET A 400 20.79 -2.17 -15.29
CA MET A 400 20.70 -3.61 -15.56
C MET A 400 20.72 -3.94 -17.05
N SER A 401 19.92 -3.26 -17.87
CA SER A 401 19.89 -3.51 -19.30
C SER A 401 21.26 -3.27 -19.95
N SER A 402 21.90 -2.14 -19.64
CA SER A 402 23.22 -1.79 -20.19
C SER A 402 24.34 -2.70 -19.69
N PHE A 403 24.25 -3.12 -18.42
CA PHE A 403 25.18 -4.05 -17.79
C PHE A 403 25.12 -5.43 -18.44
N LEU A 404 23.93 -6.01 -18.53
CA LEU A 404 23.73 -7.33 -19.12
C LEU A 404 24.04 -7.34 -20.62
N PHE A 405 23.72 -6.27 -21.35
CA PHE A 405 24.09 -6.14 -22.75
C PHE A 405 25.62 -6.11 -22.94
N SER A 406 26.32 -5.31 -22.13
CA SER A 406 27.79 -5.23 -22.19
C SER A 406 28.44 -6.56 -21.80
N LEU A 407 27.95 -7.20 -20.74
CA LEU A 407 28.40 -8.50 -20.29
C LEU A 407 28.15 -9.56 -21.36
N GLY A 408 26.97 -9.55 -21.96
CA GLY A 408 26.56 -10.50 -23.00
C GLY A 408 27.42 -10.43 -24.26
N ASN A 409 27.77 -9.23 -24.70
CA ASN A 409 28.66 -9.05 -25.85
C ASN A 409 30.07 -9.59 -25.57
N VAL A 410 30.62 -9.33 -24.37
CA VAL A 410 31.96 -9.83 -24.00
C VAL A 410 31.98 -11.34 -23.84
N LEU A 411 30.95 -11.92 -23.21
CA LEU A 411 30.78 -13.36 -23.10
C LEU A 411 30.64 -14.03 -24.48
N GLY A 412 30.00 -13.35 -25.43
CA GLY A 412 29.90 -13.78 -26.83
C GLY A 412 31.24 -13.84 -27.57
N GLU A 413 32.28 -13.16 -27.07
CA GLU A 413 33.66 -13.26 -27.56
C GLU A 413 34.43 -14.46 -26.95
N GLU A 414 33.73 -15.46 -26.40
CA GLU A 414 34.30 -16.63 -25.70
C GLU A 414 35.13 -16.30 -24.44
N VAL A 415 34.94 -15.12 -23.86
CA VAL A 415 35.64 -14.72 -22.64
C VAL A 415 34.97 -15.33 -21.39
N PRO A 416 35.72 -16.01 -20.48
CA PRO A 416 35.17 -16.51 -19.22
C PRO A 416 34.47 -15.42 -18.38
N LEU A 417 33.43 -15.79 -17.65
CA LEU A 417 32.55 -14.84 -16.94
C LEU A 417 33.30 -13.94 -15.95
N GLU A 418 34.28 -14.47 -15.23
CA GLU A 418 35.11 -13.74 -14.28
C GLU A 418 35.91 -12.63 -14.98
N LEU A 419 36.53 -12.97 -16.12
CA LEU A 419 37.29 -12.03 -16.93
C LEU A 419 36.37 -11.02 -17.64
N ALA A 420 35.19 -11.46 -18.05
CA ALA A 420 34.18 -10.60 -18.66
C ALA A 420 33.72 -9.51 -17.70
N LEU A 421 33.43 -9.86 -16.44
CA LEU A 421 33.08 -8.91 -15.37
C LEU A 421 34.20 -7.88 -15.15
N ILE A 422 35.46 -8.30 -15.16
CA ILE A 422 36.63 -7.40 -15.05
C ILE A 422 36.71 -6.46 -16.26
N LYS A 423 36.53 -6.98 -17.49
CA LYS A 423 36.63 -6.20 -18.73
C LYS A 423 35.57 -5.09 -18.79
N ILE A 424 34.36 -5.36 -18.29
CA ILE A 424 33.27 -4.36 -18.30
C ILE A 424 33.31 -3.41 -17.10
N TYR A 425 34.07 -3.70 -16.04
CA TYR A 425 34.14 -2.87 -14.83
C TYR A 425 34.43 -1.39 -15.14
N SER A 426 35.32 -1.11 -16.09
CA SER A 426 35.68 0.25 -16.49
C SER A 426 34.49 1.09 -16.96
N ARG A 427 33.45 0.47 -17.54
CA ARG A 427 32.22 1.14 -17.98
C ARG A 427 31.26 1.46 -16.83
N PHE A 428 31.42 0.80 -15.69
CA PHE A 428 30.52 0.90 -14.53
C PHE A 428 31.20 1.40 -13.27
N LYS A 429 32.48 1.79 -13.31
CA LYS A 429 33.32 2.15 -12.15
C LYS A 429 32.64 3.11 -11.16
N ASP A 430 31.94 4.12 -11.68
CA ASP A 430 31.28 5.16 -10.87
C ASP A 430 29.80 4.86 -10.58
N LYS A 431 29.33 3.66 -10.91
CA LYS A 431 27.94 3.21 -10.75
C LYS A 431 27.85 2.13 -9.66
N PRO A 432 26.67 1.96 -9.02
CA PRO A 432 26.45 0.88 -8.05
C PRO A 432 26.76 -0.52 -8.60
N ILE A 433 26.50 -0.77 -9.88
CA ILE A 433 26.88 -2.01 -10.57
C ILE A 433 28.39 -2.22 -10.58
N GLY A 434 29.20 -1.17 -10.77
CA GLY A 434 30.65 -1.29 -10.66
C GLY A 434 31.09 -1.66 -9.26
N SER A 435 30.43 -1.10 -8.24
CA SER A 435 30.72 -1.47 -6.84
C SER A 435 30.33 -2.93 -6.56
N PHE A 436 29.24 -3.43 -7.14
CA PHE A 436 28.89 -4.86 -7.13
C PHE A 436 29.99 -5.71 -7.78
N ILE A 437 30.41 -5.38 -9.00
CA ILE A 437 31.51 -6.10 -9.70
C ILE A 437 32.80 -6.08 -8.87
N SER A 438 33.12 -4.94 -8.24
CA SER A 438 34.28 -4.79 -7.38
C SER A 438 34.23 -5.72 -6.16
N GLU A 439 33.05 -5.85 -5.54
CA GLU A 439 32.85 -6.76 -4.41
C GLU A 439 32.96 -8.23 -4.85
N VAL A 440 32.37 -8.60 -5.99
CA VAL A 440 32.53 -9.95 -6.57
C VAL A 440 34.02 -10.26 -6.79
N TYR A 441 34.76 -9.33 -7.39
CA TYR A 441 36.20 -9.49 -7.62
C TYR A 441 37.01 -9.59 -6.32
N LYS A 442 36.63 -8.82 -5.29
CA LYS A 442 37.24 -8.91 -3.97
C LYS A 442 37.00 -10.29 -3.34
N ASN A 443 35.79 -10.82 -3.46
CA ASN A 443 35.43 -12.14 -2.94
C ASN A 443 36.20 -13.26 -3.67
N LEU A 444 36.31 -13.18 -4.99
CA LEU A 444 37.14 -14.09 -5.79
C LEU A 444 38.60 -14.07 -5.36
N LYS A 445 39.17 -12.90 -5.08
CA LYS A 445 40.56 -12.76 -4.57
C LYS A 445 40.79 -13.42 -3.21
N VAL A 446 39.76 -13.53 -2.39
CA VAL A 446 39.81 -14.19 -1.08
C VAL A 446 39.72 -15.72 -1.22
N GLY A 447 39.49 -16.23 -2.43
CA GLY A 447 39.45 -17.67 -2.74
C GLY A 447 38.04 -18.27 -2.78
N LEU A 448 36.99 -17.45 -2.77
CA LEU A 448 35.62 -17.91 -2.98
C LEU A 448 35.39 -18.29 -4.44
N SER A 449 34.56 -19.31 -4.69
CA SER A 449 34.07 -19.60 -6.04
C SER A 449 33.20 -18.45 -6.58
N LEU A 450 32.99 -18.36 -7.89
CA LEU A 450 32.15 -17.31 -8.48
C LEU A 450 30.71 -17.35 -7.93
N GLU A 451 30.17 -18.54 -7.72
CA GLU A 451 28.83 -18.75 -7.16
C GLU A 451 28.76 -18.23 -5.71
N GLU A 452 29.71 -18.61 -4.86
CA GLU A 452 29.79 -18.10 -3.48
C GLU A 452 30.08 -16.59 -3.42
N ALA A 453 30.93 -16.09 -4.32
CA ALA A 453 31.30 -14.67 -4.37
C ALA A 453 30.09 -13.76 -4.63
N ILE A 454 29.08 -14.26 -5.34
CA ILE A 454 27.86 -13.52 -5.67
C ILE A 454 26.73 -13.84 -4.66
N PHE A 455 26.44 -15.12 -4.43
CA PHE A 455 25.20 -15.59 -3.78
C PHE A 455 25.36 -16.08 -2.33
N ASP A 456 26.57 -16.12 -1.76
CA ASP A 456 26.72 -16.59 -0.38
C ASP A 456 25.93 -15.70 0.61
N ARG A 457 25.21 -16.32 1.55
CA ARG A 457 24.29 -15.64 2.48
C ARG A 457 25.00 -14.82 3.56
N GLU A 458 26.31 -15.01 3.76
CA GLU A 458 27.10 -14.28 4.76
C GLU A 458 28.15 -13.34 4.15
N LYS A 459 28.75 -13.73 3.02
CA LYS A 459 29.89 -13.07 2.38
C LYS A 459 29.63 -12.64 0.93
N GLY A 460 28.52 -13.04 0.32
CA GLY A 460 28.19 -12.77 -1.08
C GLY A 460 27.97 -11.28 -1.37
N ALA A 461 28.21 -10.88 -2.63
CA ALA A 461 28.04 -9.50 -3.07
C ALA A 461 26.57 -9.02 -2.99
N LEU A 462 25.59 -9.92 -3.17
CA LEU A 462 24.16 -9.60 -3.10
C LEU A 462 23.68 -9.17 -1.71
N ILE A 463 24.41 -9.49 -0.63
CA ILE A 463 24.09 -8.97 0.72
C ILE A 463 24.23 -7.45 0.77
N LYS A 464 25.23 -6.91 0.07
CA LYS A 464 25.49 -5.46 0.01
C LYS A 464 24.65 -4.78 -1.08
N TYR A 465 24.29 -5.53 -2.11
CA TYR A 465 23.55 -5.06 -3.27
C TYR A 465 22.33 -5.97 -3.56
N PRO A 466 21.32 -5.98 -2.67
CA PRO A 466 20.17 -6.87 -2.75
C PRO A 466 19.17 -6.38 -3.80
N SER A 467 19.39 -6.74 -5.05
CA SER A 467 18.46 -6.51 -6.15
C SER A 467 17.97 -7.85 -6.67
N ALA A 468 16.64 -8.04 -6.62
CA ALA A 468 15.98 -9.25 -7.11
C ALA A 468 16.33 -9.51 -8.59
N TYR A 469 16.42 -8.42 -9.36
CA TYR A 469 16.79 -8.44 -10.76
C TYR A 469 18.23 -8.83 -10.99
N LEU A 470 19.14 -8.29 -10.18
CA LEU A 470 20.55 -8.63 -10.26
C LEU A 470 20.78 -10.08 -9.85
N GLU A 471 20.14 -10.54 -8.78
CA GLU A 471 20.18 -11.94 -8.32
C GLU A 471 19.72 -12.88 -9.44
N ALA A 472 18.48 -12.74 -9.90
CA ALA A 472 17.91 -13.61 -10.91
C ALA A 472 18.72 -13.61 -12.22
N ALA A 473 19.20 -12.44 -12.66
CA ALA A 473 20.00 -12.35 -13.88
C ALA A 473 21.37 -13.00 -13.70
N MET A 474 22.04 -12.77 -12.58
CA MET A 474 23.37 -13.33 -12.33
C MET A 474 23.33 -14.84 -12.12
N GLU A 475 22.29 -15.39 -11.47
CA GLU A 475 22.15 -16.85 -11.30
C GLU A 475 22.17 -17.54 -12.67
N VAL A 476 21.41 -16.99 -13.60
CA VAL A 476 21.28 -17.51 -14.96
C VAL A 476 22.57 -17.41 -15.72
N ILE A 477 23.24 -16.26 -15.64
CA ILE A 477 24.51 -16.03 -16.33
C ILE A 477 25.59 -16.97 -15.79
N VAL A 478 25.70 -17.11 -14.47
CA VAL A 478 26.67 -18.00 -13.82
C VAL A 478 26.40 -19.45 -14.23
N GLU A 479 25.15 -19.89 -14.20
CA GLU A 479 24.83 -21.26 -14.58
C GLU A 479 25.04 -21.52 -16.07
N SER A 480 24.64 -20.59 -16.93
CA SER A 480 24.86 -20.70 -18.38
C SER A 480 26.35 -20.71 -18.71
N SER A 481 27.18 -20.03 -17.91
CA SER A 481 28.63 -20.00 -18.10
C SER A 481 29.30 -21.34 -17.81
N LYS A 482 28.67 -22.21 -16.99
CA LYS A 482 29.12 -23.59 -16.77
C LYS A 482 29.00 -24.45 -18.02
N VAL A 483 28.08 -24.11 -18.93
CA VAL A 483 27.92 -24.77 -20.24
C VAL A 483 28.91 -24.17 -21.24
N SER A 484 28.80 -22.87 -21.51
CA SER A 484 29.78 -22.13 -22.33
C SER A 484 29.65 -20.62 -22.12
N PRO A 485 30.73 -19.83 -22.32
CA PRO A 485 30.63 -18.37 -22.31
C PRO A 485 29.62 -17.82 -23.32
N ILE A 486 29.54 -18.41 -24.52
CA ILE A 486 28.60 -17.99 -25.57
C ILE A 486 27.14 -18.19 -25.12
N SER A 487 26.83 -19.31 -24.47
CA SER A 487 25.50 -19.56 -23.90
C SER A 487 25.11 -18.49 -22.89
N ALA A 488 26.03 -18.16 -21.98
CA ALA A 488 25.84 -17.07 -21.01
C ALA A 488 25.68 -15.70 -21.69
N GLY A 489 26.40 -15.46 -22.78
CA GLY A 489 26.28 -14.26 -23.59
C GLY A 489 24.89 -14.09 -24.22
N LYS A 490 24.37 -15.16 -24.85
CA LYS A 490 23.01 -15.18 -25.40
C LYS A 490 21.95 -14.94 -24.32
N ALA A 491 22.10 -15.58 -23.16
CA ALA A 491 21.20 -15.41 -22.01
C ALA A 491 21.21 -13.96 -21.50
N ALA A 492 22.40 -13.38 -21.29
CA ALA A 492 22.56 -12.00 -20.85
C ALA A 492 21.91 -11.00 -21.82
N ILE A 493 22.06 -11.20 -23.14
CA ILE A 493 21.41 -10.36 -24.15
C ILE A 493 19.88 -10.49 -24.10
N ALA A 494 19.33 -11.71 -23.96
CA ALA A 494 17.88 -11.90 -23.84
C ALA A 494 17.31 -11.19 -22.61
N ILE A 495 17.95 -11.36 -21.44
CA ILE A 495 17.55 -10.71 -20.19
C ILE A 495 17.71 -9.18 -20.29
N SER A 496 18.75 -8.68 -20.97
CA SER A 496 18.95 -7.24 -21.17
C SER A 496 17.80 -6.58 -21.93
N ARG A 497 17.22 -7.28 -22.91
CA ARG A 497 16.05 -6.82 -23.67
C ARG A 497 14.82 -6.76 -22.78
N TYR A 498 14.57 -7.81 -21.99
CA TYR A 498 13.50 -7.81 -20.99
C TYR A 498 13.54 -6.57 -20.09
N PHE A 499 14.69 -6.29 -19.46
CA PHE A 499 14.84 -5.11 -18.60
C PHE A 499 14.66 -3.78 -19.34
N LEU A 500 15.15 -3.67 -20.57
CA LEU A 500 14.96 -2.47 -21.40
C LEU A 500 13.46 -2.17 -21.63
N TYR A 501 12.67 -3.20 -21.91
CA TYR A 501 11.23 -3.05 -22.14
C TYR A 501 10.47 -2.76 -20.86
N MET A 502 10.82 -3.41 -19.75
CA MET A 502 10.23 -3.11 -18.44
C MET A 502 10.41 -1.63 -18.07
N GLU A 503 11.59 -1.07 -18.34
CA GLU A 503 11.86 0.35 -18.13
C GLU A 503 11.01 1.24 -19.06
N LYS A 504 10.87 0.90 -20.34
CA LYS A 504 9.99 1.62 -21.28
C LYS A 504 8.53 1.63 -20.82
N VAL A 505 8.01 0.49 -20.36
CA VAL A 505 6.63 0.40 -19.83
C VAL A 505 6.48 1.26 -18.58
N ARG A 506 7.46 1.21 -17.67
CA ARG A 506 7.46 2.04 -16.46
C ARG A 506 7.38 3.53 -16.82
N LEU A 507 8.21 3.98 -17.76
CA LEU A 507 8.19 5.36 -18.25
C LEU A 507 6.84 5.73 -18.88
N ARG A 508 6.27 4.84 -19.71
CA ARG A 508 4.94 5.08 -20.33
C ARG A 508 3.81 5.15 -19.31
N LEU A 509 3.85 4.33 -18.25
CA LEU A 509 2.89 4.40 -17.14
C LEU A 509 3.00 5.75 -16.44
N LEU A 510 4.22 6.19 -16.13
CA LEU A 510 4.45 7.50 -15.51
C LEU A 510 3.94 8.63 -16.40
N ASP A 511 4.16 8.57 -17.71
CA ASP A 511 3.66 9.59 -18.65
C ASP A 511 2.14 9.64 -18.70
N LEU A 512 1.46 8.49 -18.81
CA LEU A 512 -0.01 8.41 -18.93
C LEU A 512 -0.74 8.72 -17.62
N THR A 513 -0.05 8.58 -16.48
CA THR A 513 -0.58 8.95 -15.16
C THR A 513 -0.04 10.29 -14.68
N ALA A 514 0.84 10.96 -15.43
CA ALA A 514 1.51 12.20 -15.02
C ALA A 514 0.51 13.31 -14.70
N GLU A 515 -0.53 13.46 -15.52
CA GLU A 515 -1.57 14.47 -15.30
C GLU A 515 -2.30 14.23 -13.97
N VAL A 516 -2.82 13.02 -13.78
CA VAL A 516 -3.60 12.68 -12.58
C VAL A 516 -2.73 12.67 -11.32
N THR A 517 -1.51 12.12 -11.40
CA THR A 517 -0.56 12.13 -10.28
C THR A 517 -0.08 13.54 -9.92
N SER A 518 0.11 14.42 -10.92
CA SER A 518 0.41 15.84 -10.70
C SER A 518 -0.75 16.56 -10.01
N GLN A 519 -1.98 16.33 -10.46
CA GLN A 519 -3.20 16.85 -9.81
C GLN A 519 -3.31 16.37 -8.36
N MET A 520 -3.11 15.07 -8.10
CA MET A 520 -3.11 14.50 -6.75
C MET A 520 -2.01 15.09 -5.85
N LYS A 521 -0.81 15.31 -6.38
CA LYS A 521 0.30 15.97 -5.66
C LYS A 521 -0.06 17.41 -5.30
N SER A 522 -0.55 18.19 -6.27
CA SER A 522 -0.98 19.57 -6.06
C SER A 522 -2.07 19.64 -5.00
N LEU A 523 -3.02 18.71 -5.07
CA LEU A 523 -4.12 18.69 -4.13
C LEU A 523 -3.69 18.28 -2.72
N ALA A 524 -2.90 17.21 -2.59
CA ALA A 524 -2.41 16.74 -1.29
C ALA A 524 -1.54 17.79 -0.59
N LYS A 525 -0.75 18.55 -1.36
CA LYS A 525 0.19 19.53 -0.83
C LYS A 525 -0.44 20.90 -0.57
N ILE A 526 -1.31 21.38 -1.47
CA ILE A 526 -1.72 22.79 -1.52
C ILE A 526 -3.24 22.94 -1.47
N LEU A 527 -3.98 22.32 -2.41
CA LEU A 527 -5.40 22.65 -2.57
C LEU A 527 -6.26 22.13 -1.41
N ALA A 528 -6.11 20.86 -1.01
CA ALA A 528 -6.86 20.30 0.12
C ALA A 528 -6.62 21.06 1.43
N PRO A 529 -5.37 21.27 1.90
CA PRO A 529 -5.13 22.00 3.15
C PRO A 529 -5.62 23.45 3.08
N SER A 530 -5.57 24.08 1.90
CA SER A 530 -6.10 25.44 1.73
C SER A 530 -7.62 25.49 1.83
N ILE A 531 -8.31 24.62 1.09
CA ILE A 531 -9.78 24.56 1.09
C ILE A 531 -10.26 24.20 2.50
N LEU A 532 -9.70 23.15 3.11
CA LEU A 532 -10.07 22.72 4.46
C LEU A 532 -9.78 23.81 5.50
N GLY A 533 -8.68 24.54 5.38
CA GLY A 533 -8.38 25.67 6.27
C GLY A 533 -9.38 26.81 6.14
N ILE A 534 -9.78 27.16 4.91
CA ILE A 534 -10.82 28.17 4.65
C ILE A 534 -12.16 27.72 5.22
N VAL A 535 -12.52 26.45 5.02
CA VAL A 535 -13.78 25.88 5.52
C VAL A 535 -13.84 25.96 7.04
N VAL A 536 -12.76 25.60 7.74
CA VAL A 536 -12.68 25.74 9.20
C VAL A 536 -12.89 27.20 9.60
N ALA A 537 -12.20 28.14 8.95
CA ALA A 537 -12.36 29.56 9.25
C ALA A 537 -13.81 30.04 9.09
N ILE A 538 -14.48 29.66 7.99
CA ILE A 538 -15.88 30.02 7.73
C ILE A 538 -16.82 29.35 8.74
N ALA A 539 -16.60 28.08 9.07
CA ALA A 539 -17.39 27.35 10.07
C ALA A 539 -17.31 28.04 11.43
N LEU A 540 -16.11 28.43 11.86
CA LEU A 540 -15.89 29.10 13.14
C LEU A 540 -16.51 30.50 13.16
N MET A 541 -16.43 31.23 12.04
CA MET A 541 -17.11 32.52 11.89
C MET A 541 -18.63 32.36 12.04
N SER A 542 -19.21 31.39 11.32
CA SER A 542 -20.64 31.14 11.37
C SER A 542 -21.13 30.77 12.78
N LEU A 543 -20.35 29.95 13.50
CA LEU A 543 -20.63 29.56 14.87
C LEU A 543 -20.48 30.73 15.85
N ASN A 544 -19.47 31.58 15.68
CA ASN A 544 -19.31 32.77 16.53
C ASN A 544 -20.49 33.74 16.34
N ILE A 545 -20.90 33.98 15.09
CA ILE A 545 -22.07 34.82 14.78
C ILE A 545 -23.32 34.22 15.44
N LEU A 546 -23.55 32.92 15.28
CA LEU A 546 -24.71 32.24 15.82
C LEU A 546 -24.72 32.24 17.35
N TYR A 547 -23.57 31.98 17.99
CA TYR A 547 -23.41 32.01 19.44
C TYR A 547 -23.77 33.40 20.01
N LYS A 548 -23.26 34.47 19.38
CA LYS A 548 -23.56 35.84 19.79
C LYS A 548 -25.00 36.25 19.51
N LEU A 549 -25.58 35.85 18.38
CA LEU A 549 -27.00 36.05 18.09
C LEU A 549 -27.87 35.31 19.12
N GLY A 550 -27.51 34.09 19.50
CA GLY A 550 -28.17 33.33 20.55
C GLY A 550 -28.17 34.05 21.88
N ILE A 551 -27.03 34.64 22.28
CA ILE A 551 -26.93 35.49 23.49
C ILE A 551 -27.79 36.76 23.35
N ALA A 552 -27.75 37.45 22.21
CA ALA A 552 -28.55 38.65 21.99
C ALA A 552 -30.06 38.35 22.08
N ILE A 553 -30.51 37.25 21.49
CA ILE A 553 -31.90 36.76 21.58
C ILE A 553 -32.25 36.36 23.02
N ALA A 554 -31.34 35.71 23.75
CA ALA A 554 -31.55 35.35 25.16
C ALA A 554 -31.64 36.58 26.08
N ASN A 555 -30.84 37.62 25.83
CA ASN A 555 -30.91 38.90 26.56
C ASN A 555 -32.22 39.64 26.25
N ILE A 556 -32.69 39.60 25.00
CA ILE A 556 -34.02 40.08 24.62
C ILE A 556 -35.11 39.29 25.37
N LYS A 557 -35.03 37.95 25.42
CA LYS A 557 -35.96 37.08 26.17
C LYS A 557 -36.04 37.48 27.66
N GLN A 558 -34.91 37.82 28.29
CA GLN A 558 -34.87 38.29 29.68
C GLN A 558 -35.48 39.69 29.88
N THR A 559 -35.41 40.55 28.86
CA THR A 559 -36.00 41.91 28.88
C THR A 559 -37.54 41.86 28.72
N PHE A 560 -38.07 40.80 28.09
CA PHE A 560 -39.50 40.57 27.90
C PHE A 560 -40.16 39.69 28.99
N VAL A 561 -39.46 39.38 30.10
CA VAL A 561 -40.09 38.71 31.25
C VAL A 561 -40.96 39.74 32.00
N PRO A 562 -42.30 39.56 32.07
CA PRO A 562 -43.17 40.54 32.71
C PRO A 562 -42.89 40.57 34.22
N THR A 563 -42.51 41.74 34.75
CA THR A 563 -42.39 41.95 36.20
C THR A 563 -43.75 42.16 36.88
N SER A 564 -44.85 42.21 36.12
CA SER A 564 -46.21 42.30 36.62
C SER A 564 -47.17 41.45 35.80
N THR A 565 -48.13 40.84 36.48
CA THR A 565 -49.13 39.90 35.93
C THR A 565 -50.21 40.54 35.06
N ALA A 566 -50.01 41.76 34.54
CA ALA A 566 -51.09 42.56 33.95
C ALA A 566 -50.94 42.89 32.46
N ASP A 567 -49.81 42.60 31.80
CA ASP A 567 -49.66 42.82 30.36
C ASP A 567 -49.49 41.49 29.62
N ILE A 568 -50.59 40.75 29.56
CA ILE A 568 -50.77 39.65 28.62
C ILE A 568 -51.14 40.31 27.28
N ILE A 569 -50.15 40.58 26.42
CA ILE A 569 -50.20 40.45 24.95
C ILE A 569 -48.79 40.74 24.45
N THR A 570 -47.97 39.70 24.34
CA THR A 570 -46.95 39.65 23.30
C THR A 570 -46.68 38.17 22.99
N TYR A 571 -47.52 37.59 22.14
CA TYR A 571 -47.27 36.28 21.54
C TYR A 571 -46.14 36.43 20.50
N VAL A 572 -44.90 36.62 20.97
CA VAL A 572 -43.79 36.02 20.23
C VAL A 572 -43.75 34.57 20.71
N PRO A 573 -43.93 33.57 19.84
CA PRO A 573 -43.88 32.19 20.28
C PRO A 573 -42.51 31.94 20.91
N LEU A 574 -42.49 31.75 22.24
CA LEU A 574 -41.27 31.42 22.98
C LEU A 574 -40.59 30.17 22.40
N GLU A 575 -41.34 29.31 21.71
CA GLU A 575 -40.85 28.15 20.96
C GLU A 575 -39.97 28.51 19.76
N ILE A 576 -40.24 29.63 19.06
CA ILE A 576 -39.37 30.12 17.96
C ILE A 576 -38.09 30.71 18.55
N ILE A 577 -38.18 31.36 19.71
CA ILE A 577 -37.02 31.87 20.45
C ILE A 577 -36.18 30.72 21.02
N ASP A 578 -36.79 29.63 21.48
CA ASP A 578 -36.08 28.43 21.96
C ASP A 578 -35.45 27.63 20.80
N LEU A 579 -36.09 27.60 19.63
CA LEU A 579 -35.53 27.02 18.39
C LEU A 579 -34.32 27.84 17.88
N LEU A 580 -34.33 29.17 18.08
CA LEU A 580 -33.25 30.08 17.69
C LEU A 580 -32.21 30.31 18.78
N SER A 581 -32.52 29.96 20.03
CA SER A 581 -31.55 29.94 21.12
C SER A 581 -30.69 28.70 20.95
N PHE A 582 -29.70 28.81 20.06
CA PHE A 582 -28.65 27.83 19.91
C PHE A 582 -28.06 27.55 21.31
N SER A 583 -28.40 26.39 21.90
CA SER A 583 -27.74 25.95 23.12
C SER A 583 -26.32 25.58 22.72
N GLY A 584 -25.40 26.53 22.83
CA GLY A 584 -24.00 26.44 22.41
C GLY A 584 -23.16 25.36 23.12
N ASN A 585 -23.79 24.33 23.69
CA ASN A 585 -23.15 23.27 24.44
C ASN A 585 -22.75 22.06 23.58
N ASP A 586 -23.31 21.88 22.37
CA ASP A 586 -23.09 20.63 21.62
C ASP A 586 -22.01 20.71 20.53
N VAL A 587 -21.66 21.92 20.07
CA VAL A 587 -20.68 22.13 18.98
C VAL A 587 -19.64 23.17 19.39
N SER A 588 -18.53 22.72 19.96
CA SER A 588 -17.40 23.60 20.29
C SER A 588 -16.59 23.93 19.03
N PRO A 589 -16.20 25.20 18.81
CA PRO A 589 -15.30 25.63 17.74
C PRO A 589 -14.02 24.76 17.64
N ALA A 590 -13.45 24.41 18.80
CA ALA A 590 -12.25 23.58 18.87
C ALA A 590 -12.49 22.16 18.33
N THR A 591 -13.68 21.60 18.51
CA THR A 591 -14.00 20.24 18.03
C THR A 591 -14.03 20.17 16.51
N ILE A 592 -14.60 21.18 15.83
CA ILE A 592 -14.63 21.25 14.37
C ILE A 592 -13.23 21.42 13.80
N PHE A 593 -12.41 22.28 14.42
CA PHE A 593 -11.03 22.46 14.00
C PHE A 593 -10.27 21.13 14.04
N ILE A 594 -10.43 20.37 15.13
CA ILE A 594 -9.76 19.06 15.29
C ILE A 594 -10.26 18.06 14.25
N ILE A 595 -11.57 17.94 14.04
CA ILE A 595 -12.16 17.00 13.07
C ILE A 595 -11.64 17.30 11.65
N VAL A 596 -11.76 18.54 11.20
CA VAL A 596 -11.32 18.90 9.84
C VAL A 596 -9.79 18.81 9.71
N GLY A 597 -9.06 19.09 10.79
CA GLY A 597 -7.62 18.92 10.86
C GLY A 597 -7.18 17.47 10.74
N LEU A 598 -7.83 16.55 11.47
CA LEU A 598 -7.60 15.11 11.37
C LEU A 598 -7.93 14.59 9.96
N PHE A 599 -9.02 15.08 9.37
CA PHE A 599 -9.40 14.74 8.02
C PHE A 599 -8.32 15.13 7.01
N ASN A 600 -7.78 16.35 7.12
CA ASN A 600 -6.66 16.81 6.28
C ASN A 600 -5.42 15.89 6.41
N LEU A 601 -5.13 15.39 7.62
CA LEU A 601 -4.01 14.47 7.83
C LEU A 601 -4.27 13.12 7.16
N LEU A 602 -5.43 12.53 7.42
CA LEU A 602 -5.79 11.20 6.89
C LEU A 602 -5.84 11.20 5.37
N ILE A 603 -6.47 12.22 4.77
CA ILE A 603 -6.55 12.32 3.32
C ILE A 603 -5.15 12.53 2.71
N THR A 604 -4.28 13.33 3.34
CA THR A 604 -2.91 13.54 2.84
C THR A 604 -2.08 12.26 2.91
N ILE A 605 -2.21 11.47 3.98
CA ILE A 605 -1.55 10.16 4.12
C ILE A 605 -2.04 9.22 3.02
N LEU A 606 -3.36 9.16 2.82
CA LEU A 606 -3.98 8.26 1.87
C LEU A 606 -3.61 8.63 0.42
N LEU A 607 -3.57 9.92 0.07
CA LEU A 607 -3.10 10.37 -1.23
C LEU A 607 -1.62 10.07 -1.44
N SER A 608 -0.81 10.22 -0.40
CA SER A 608 0.62 9.87 -0.44
C SER A 608 0.83 8.37 -0.67
N TYR A 609 -0.03 7.54 -0.04
CA TYR A 609 -0.05 6.09 -0.27
C TYR A 609 -0.43 5.75 -1.71
N ILE A 610 -1.49 6.36 -2.26
CA ILE A 610 -1.91 6.13 -3.64
C ILE A 610 -0.84 6.61 -4.64
N LEU A 611 -0.23 7.78 -4.41
CA LEU A 611 0.86 8.30 -5.25
C LEU A 611 2.06 7.35 -5.28
N ASN A 612 2.46 6.84 -4.11
CA ASN A 612 3.54 5.86 -4.03
C ASN A 612 3.18 4.57 -4.77
N LEU A 613 1.94 4.09 -4.58
CA LEU A 613 1.42 2.97 -5.33
C LEU A 613 1.56 3.26 -6.83
N ILE A 614 0.94 4.29 -7.38
CA ILE A 614 0.96 4.56 -8.83
C ILE A 614 2.40 4.67 -9.37
N GLU A 615 3.26 5.49 -8.77
CA GLU A 615 4.57 5.83 -9.35
C GLU A 615 5.65 4.77 -9.10
N ASN A 616 5.65 4.10 -7.94
CA ASN A 616 6.81 3.35 -7.48
C ASN A 616 6.55 1.88 -7.10
N GLY A 617 5.31 1.42 -7.06
CA GLY A 617 5.03 0.06 -6.60
C GLY A 617 4.68 -0.02 -5.12
N ARG A 618 4.70 -1.22 -4.57
CA ARG A 618 4.74 -1.46 -3.12
C ARG A 618 6.17 -1.24 -2.62
N ASN A 619 6.65 0.00 -2.66
CA ASN A 619 7.93 0.35 -2.05
C ASN A 619 7.68 0.99 -0.68
N PRO A 620 7.97 0.31 0.44
CA PRO A 620 7.72 0.84 1.78
C PRO A 620 8.61 2.04 2.13
N ILE A 621 9.79 2.16 1.52
CA ILE A 621 10.72 3.29 1.74
C ILE A 621 10.18 4.54 1.06
N LYS A 622 9.80 4.43 -0.21
CA LYS A 622 9.24 5.56 -0.97
C LYS A 622 7.86 5.96 -0.46
N GLU A 623 7.06 5.04 0.09
CA GLU A 623 5.81 5.39 0.76
C GLU A 623 6.04 6.45 1.84
N LYS A 624 7.02 6.23 2.73
CA LYS A 624 7.35 7.20 3.77
C LYS A 624 7.87 8.51 3.20
N LYS A 625 8.54 8.48 2.04
CA LYS A 625 8.94 9.68 1.30
C LYS A 625 7.77 10.58 0.93
N TYR A 626 6.77 10.02 0.27
CA TYR A 626 5.58 10.79 -0.13
C TYR A 626 4.82 11.27 1.11
N ILE A 627 4.68 10.41 2.13
CA ILE A 627 3.99 10.77 3.38
C ILE A 627 4.67 11.97 4.03
N TYR A 628 5.98 11.93 4.31
CA TYR A 628 6.61 13.08 4.99
C TYR A 628 6.60 14.34 4.11
N SER A 629 6.88 14.22 2.80
CA SER A 629 7.00 15.39 1.92
C SER A 629 5.65 16.09 1.71
N ASN A 630 4.58 15.32 1.50
CA ASN A 630 3.25 15.87 1.29
C ASN A 630 2.63 16.35 2.60
N LEU A 631 2.74 15.54 3.66
CA LEU A 631 2.12 15.84 4.96
C LEU A 631 2.77 17.04 5.64
N PHE A 632 4.08 17.24 5.49
CA PHE A 632 4.75 18.43 6.02
C PHE A 632 4.19 19.71 5.41
N LEU A 633 4.14 19.79 4.08
CA LEU A 633 3.66 20.99 3.39
C LEU A 633 2.16 21.20 3.64
N SER A 634 1.38 20.12 3.60
CA SER A 634 -0.06 20.15 3.86
C SER A 634 -0.38 20.65 5.27
N SER A 635 0.33 20.15 6.28
CA SER A 635 0.07 20.50 7.68
C SER A 635 0.40 21.95 7.99
N ILE A 636 1.52 22.45 7.45
CA ILE A 636 1.92 23.85 7.63
C ILE A 636 0.93 24.77 6.93
N LEU A 637 0.57 24.50 5.68
CA LEU A 637 -0.40 25.32 4.96
C LEU A 637 -1.77 25.31 5.63
N PHE A 638 -2.27 24.14 6.03
CA PHE A 638 -3.53 24.02 6.74
C PHE A 638 -3.50 24.83 8.04
N PHE A 639 -2.46 24.68 8.86
CA PHE A 639 -2.33 25.42 10.11
C PHE A 639 -2.32 26.93 9.87
N ILE A 640 -1.52 27.42 8.92
CA ILE A 640 -1.45 28.87 8.62
C ILE A 640 -2.80 29.40 8.17
N ILE A 641 -3.43 28.74 7.18
CA ILE A 641 -4.68 29.22 6.58
C ILE A 641 -5.83 29.11 7.57
N ALA A 642 -5.95 27.98 8.28
CA ALA A 642 -6.99 27.78 9.26
C ALA A 642 -6.84 28.74 10.44
N THR A 643 -5.65 28.91 11.02
CA THR A 643 -5.47 29.81 12.17
C THR A 643 -5.63 31.27 11.79
N PHE A 644 -4.96 31.73 10.74
CA PHE A 644 -5.05 33.12 10.28
C PHE A 644 -6.45 33.47 9.79
N GLY A 645 -7.07 32.57 9.01
CA GLY A 645 -8.45 32.71 8.56
C GLY A 645 -9.42 32.78 9.74
N SER A 646 -9.25 31.91 10.74
CA SER A 646 -10.10 31.92 11.94
C SER A 646 -9.95 33.23 12.71
N ILE A 647 -8.73 33.73 12.93
CA ILE A 647 -8.50 35.01 13.64
C ILE A 647 -9.12 36.19 12.89
N LEU A 648 -8.89 36.28 11.57
CA LEU A 648 -9.43 37.36 10.74
C LEU A 648 -10.96 37.35 10.73
N LEU A 649 -11.57 36.21 10.44
CA LEU A 649 -13.02 36.12 10.35
C LEU A 649 -13.68 36.25 11.73
N TRP A 650 -13.03 35.80 12.80
CA TRP A 650 -13.49 36.05 14.17
C TRP A 650 -13.52 37.56 14.45
N SER A 651 -12.46 38.30 14.12
CA SER A 651 -12.44 39.76 14.31
C SER A 651 -13.52 40.49 13.49
N ILE A 652 -13.78 40.03 12.26
CA ILE A 652 -14.83 40.60 11.41
C ILE A 652 -16.22 40.33 12.02
N ALA A 653 -16.48 39.10 12.47
CA ALA A 653 -17.73 38.76 13.15
C ALA A 653 -17.93 39.63 14.41
N ASP A 654 -16.89 39.79 15.22
CA ASP A 654 -16.95 40.61 16.43
C ASP A 654 -17.27 42.07 16.13
N ASN A 655 -16.65 42.65 15.10
CA ASN A 655 -16.92 44.03 14.68
C ASN A 655 -18.33 44.20 14.11
N LEU A 656 -18.80 43.26 13.27
CA LEU A 656 -20.15 43.31 12.70
C LEU A 656 -21.24 43.24 13.78
N LEU A 657 -21.04 42.41 14.81
CA LEU A 657 -21.99 42.27 15.91
C LEU A 657 -21.97 43.47 16.86
N ASN A 658 -20.80 44.06 17.12
CA ASN A 658 -20.70 45.32 17.88
C ASN A 658 -21.37 46.51 17.19
N PHE A 659 -21.63 46.43 15.88
CA PHE A 659 -22.44 47.43 15.15
C PHE A 659 -23.95 47.21 15.29
N ILE A 660 -24.39 45.99 15.69
CA ILE A 660 -25.79 45.57 15.78
C ILE A 660 -26.31 45.66 17.23
N THR A 661 -25.45 45.44 18.21
CA THR A 661 -25.69 45.69 19.65
C THR A 661 -25.44 47.14 20.01
#